data_AF-A0A3M0WA36-F1
#
_entry.id   AF-A0A3M0WA36-F1
#
_cell.length_a   1.000
_cell.length_b   1.000
_cell.length_c   1.000
_cell.angle_alpha   90.00
_cell.angle_beta   90.00
_cell.angle_gamma   90.00
#
_symmetry.space_group_name_H-M   'P 1'
#
loop_
_entity.id
_entity.type
_entity.pdbx_description
1 polymer ?
#
loop_
_entity_poly.entity_id
_entity_poly.type
_entity_poly.pdbx_seq_one_letter_code
_entity_poly.pdbx_strand_id
1 'polypeptide(L)'
;MHAAAKNDTNTRAFFPPLPHSADAAAKGPKQSPEEARAPPTIKAEADEVVEKVVKEAGELGRDAQRAIHEAEEKVSKEAKKVKATLKADGQKLSENRDNPVVVGNAVVWTIATVAIAVGAYHKHAEGKLDWQLAGTVAGAVAAFGNTIFNSALKQSNALRKDLDAFAHAPAAASPALQGQISTTLTSLSRTIEDYQFLTRSETNAEKKDKAEERLKNFKADLLSYRAQFDQLKKERDAAINISNRNELLGRRPHNAPTPENPYAHVSSQGNSAFAPADGSAPTSNNFTAEEQALREQNFFQAANSQLDEFLDRGRAVLGDLGQQREILKGTQKKLYNVANTLGSTLAIMSQAISDTFARCKAEKRPALVAYFTCGYPTIEDTVDIMLGMQAGGVDIIEVGIAFTDPIADGPTIQKANTVALANGVTTTIALEQVRKARKAGLRVPIIFMGYYNPLLRYGEDKMLRDCQQAGVNGFIMVDLPPEEAVKFRQSCRKYKLSYVPLIAPSTSDKRMKLLCKIADSFIYVVSRMGVTGATGSLNTKLPDLLARVHQYSGGVPAAVGFGVSTREHFQSVGSIAEGVVIGSQIVTEMGKAATGQAAKAVQDYCSHITGRTVEAAQPRPLAVAASDKDTAPAVSVDSVIRDEDVPSEPGLADQLDALNAASNGTAPNPDAIPSRFGQFGGQYVPESLMDCLAELEAGFSQALNDPKFWEEYRSYYPYMGRPSSLHPAPRLSEAAGGRVNIYLKREDLNHTGSHKINNALGQILIARRLGKTRIIAETGAGQHGVATATVCAKFGMPCTIYMGAEDVRRQALNVFRIKLLGAQVVAVEAGSRTLRDAVNEALRAWVVDLDTTHYVIGSAIGPHPFPTIVRTFQSVIGKETKEQMKEQIGRLPDAVVACVGGGSNAVGMFYPFSNDPSVKLVGVEAAGDGINTGRHSATLLGGSIGVLHGVRTYILQNEHGQVADTHSVSAGLDYPGVGPELSSWKDSNRARFLSATDAEALIGFRTLSQTEGIIPALESSHAIWGAMQLAKELAEEDDKNGNQGEKKNIVICLSGRGDKDVESVAEKAGIPCTIWFEDALAYHGVPTDVFSLYILVADIEQAREAMLDTADWYFPMSELAWSASENDFYPSLPTLINSLISKLLDAPHDTRLQRTMALYVVYLYGHVKTLKDQNFVKHIKHENRHFHDDALAGYNIGTLPVIAEERRLRDEMRYEGEKNR
;
A
#
# COMPACT_ATOMS: atom_id res chain seq x y z
N MET A 1 -34.46 -19.18 -13.25
CA MET A 1 -34.60 -20.64 -13.02
C MET A 1 -35.53 -21.23 -14.06
N HIS A 2 -35.15 -22.36 -14.66
CA HIS A 2 -35.95 -23.59 -14.56
C HIS A 2 -34.97 -24.79 -14.60
N ALA A 3 -35.44 -26.00 -14.27
CA ALA A 3 -34.61 -27.04 -13.66
C ALA A 3 -34.98 -28.48 -14.10
N ALA A 4 -34.29 -29.47 -13.55
CA ALA A 4 -34.51 -30.90 -13.77
C ALA A 4 -34.69 -31.69 -12.43
N ALA A 5 -35.16 -32.94 -12.55
CA ALA A 5 -35.18 -34.10 -11.61
C ALA A 5 -34.79 -33.90 -10.11
N LYS A 6 -35.62 -34.29 -9.11
CA LYS A 6 -35.98 -35.67 -8.64
C LYS A 6 -34.81 -36.40 -7.92
N ASN A 7 -35.01 -37.25 -6.89
CA ASN A 7 -36.19 -38.01 -6.44
C ASN A 7 -36.06 -38.43 -4.94
N ASP A 8 -37.16 -38.54 -4.15
CA ASP A 8 -37.59 -39.76 -3.41
C ASP A 8 -39.01 -39.56 -2.77
N THR A 9 -39.49 -40.48 -1.91
CA THR A 9 -40.92 -40.88 -1.86
C THR A 9 -41.55 -41.15 -0.48
N ASN A 10 -42.88 -41.45 -0.50
CA ASN A 10 -43.77 -41.94 0.58
C ASN A 10 -44.23 -40.91 1.65
N THR A 11 -45.51 -40.61 1.87
CA THR A 11 -46.83 -41.05 1.29
C THR A 11 -47.82 -39.83 1.27
N ARG A 12 -49.16 -39.86 1.05
CA ARG A 12 -50.20 -40.91 1.00
C ARG A 12 -51.51 -40.43 0.32
N ALA A 13 -52.24 -41.39 -0.25
CA ALA A 13 -53.70 -41.44 -0.47
C ALA A 13 -54.40 -40.54 -1.54
N PHE A 14 -55.29 -41.22 -2.31
CA PHE A 14 -56.30 -40.78 -3.30
C PHE A 14 -55.86 -39.95 -4.53
N PHE A 15 -55.75 -40.47 -5.78
CA PHE A 15 -56.64 -41.28 -6.68
C PHE A 15 -57.60 -40.41 -7.56
N PRO A 16 -57.90 -40.78 -8.84
CA PRO A 16 -57.23 -41.73 -9.76
C PRO A 16 -57.17 -41.20 -11.27
N PRO A 17 -57.11 -42.00 -12.37
CA PRO A 17 -55.80 -42.18 -13.02
C PRO A 17 -55.74 -42.41 -14.58
N LEU A 18 -54.52 -42.51 -15.14
CA LEU A 18 -54.14 -43.36 -16.33
C LEU A 18 -54.80 -43.01 -17.72
N PRO A 19 -54.42 -43.65 -18.86
CA PRO A 19 -53.04 -43.71 -19.38
C PRO A 19 -52.85 -43.70 -20.94
N HIS A 20 -51.57 -43.73 -21.33
CA HIS A 20 -51.00 -44.36 -22.54
C HIS A 20 -51.25 -43.76 -23.94
N SER A 21 -50.40 -44.20 -24.86
CA SER A 21 -50.12 -43.65 -26.19
C SER A 21 -50.24 -44.71 -27.29
N ALA A 22 -50.85 -44.38 -28.43
CA ALA A 22 -50.67 -45.09 -29.70
C ALA A 22 -51.02 -44.20 -30.91
N ASP A 23 -50.23 -44.37 -31.98
CA ASP A 23 -50.53 -44.27 -33.41
C ASP A 23 -51.50 -43.23 -34.04
N ALA A 24 -50.89 -42.40 -34.89
CA ALA A 24 -51.16 -42.25 -36.34
C ALA A 24 -52.56 -41.90 -36.92
N ALA A 25 -52.51 -40.91 -37.83
CA ALA A 25 -53.23 -40.83 -39.12
C ALA A 25 -54.72 -40.40 -39.21
N ALA A 26 -54.88 -39.10 -39.55
CA ALA A 26 -55.69 -38.57 -40.67
C ALA A 26 -57.22 -38.81 -40.77
N LYS A 27 -57.98 -37.69 -40.77
CA LYS A 27 -58.86 -37.21 -41.89
C LYS A 27 -59.53 -35.86 -41.57
N GLY A 28 -59.99 -35.14 -42.60
CA GLY A 28 -60.93 -34.01 -42.50
C GLY A 28 -62.40 -34.46 -42.67
N PRO A 29 -63.38 -33.60 -43.07
CA PRO A 29 -63.22 -32.31 -43.76
C PRO A 29 -64.19 -31.16 -43.35
N LYS A 30 -64.08 -30.05 -44.11
CA LYS A 30 -64.93 -28.84 -44.28
C LYS A 30 -66.45 -28.94 -43.97
N GLN A 31 -67.05 -27.81 -43.50
CA GLN A 31 -68.11 -27.07 -44.23
C GLN A 31 -68.45 -25.67 -43.61
N SER A 32 -69.20 -24.86 -44.38
CA SER A 32 -69.76 -23.51 -44.13
C SER A 32 -71.04 -23.35 -45.01
N PRO A 33 -71.88 -22.27 -44.98
CA PRO A 33 -71.77 -20.94 -44.33
C PRO A 33 -73.07 -20.44 -43.59
N GLU A 34 -73.11 -19.13 -43.26
CA GLU A 34 -74.23 -18.11 -43.25
C GLU A 34 -75.73 -18.53 -43.06
N GLU A 35 -76.67 -17.73 -42.52
CA GLU A 35 -76.74 -16.31 -42.11
C GLU A 35 -77.95 -16.08 -41.13
N ALA A 36 -77.95 -15.08 -40.23
CA ALA A 36 -79.15 -14.41 -39.64
C ALA A 36 -78.79 -13.27 -38.64
N ARG A 37 -79.71 -12.30 -38.42
CA ARG A 37 -79.53 -11.12 -37.51
C ARG A 37 -80.53 -11.08 -36.34
N ALA A 38 -80.10 -10.57 -35.19
CA ALA A 38 -80.93 -9.94 -34.15
C ALA A 38 -80.15 -8.80 -33.44
N PRO A 39 -80.79 -7.73 -32.91
CA PRO A 39 -80.10 -6.51 -32.47
C PRO A 39 -80.04 -6.36 -30.92
N PRO A 40 -79.57 -5.20 -30.41
CA PRO A 40 -78.35 -5.09 -29.61
C PRO A 40 -78.51 -5.45 -28.12
N THR A 41 -77.37 -5.72 -27.46
CA THR A 41 -77.24 -5.64 -25.99
C THR A 41 -76.06 -4.76 -25.60
N ILE A 42 -76.12 -4.18 -24.40
CA ILE A 42 -75.34 -3.02 -23.90
C ILE A 42 -73.82 -3.29 -23.76
N LYS A 43 -73.33 -4.46 -24.20
CA LYS A 43 -71.91 -4.81 -24.18
C LYS A 43 -71.11 -4.18 -25.33
N ALA A 44 -71.72 -3.98 -26.50
CA ALA A 44 -71.01 -3.51 -27.69
C ALA A 44 -70.43 -2.09 -27.54
N GLU A 45 -71.16 -1.16 -26.89
CA GLU A 45 -70.68 0.21 -26.64
C GLU A 45 -69.54 0.26 -25.61
N ALA A 46 -69.48 -0.71 -24.69
CA ALA A 46 -68.36 -0.83 -23.75
C ALA A 46 -67.10 -1.37 -24.46
N ASP A 47 -67.25 -2.40 -25.29
CA ASP A 47 -66.14 -3.02 -26.01
C ASP A 47 -65.56 -2.04 -27.07
N GLU A 48 -66.36 -1.22 -27.77
CA GLU A 48 -65.84 -0.21 -28.72
C GLU A 48 -65.03 0.90 -28.02
N VAL A 49 -65.46 1.35 -26.83
CA VAL A 49 -64.72 2.36 -26.04
C VAL A 49 -63.40 1.79 -25.53
N VAL A 50 -63.39 0.54 -25.07
CA VAL A 50 -62.15 -0.14 -24.65
C VAL A 50 -61.21 -0.34 -25.83
N GLU A 51 -61.71 -0.76 -27.00
CA GLU A 51 -60.88 -0.95 -28.19
C GLU A 51 -60.28 0.37 -28.70
N LYS A 52 -61.04 1.49 -28.67
CA LYS A 52 -60.51 2.84 -28.92
C LYS A 52 -59.37 3.21 -27.96
N VAL A 53 -59.60 3.09 -26.65
CA VAL A 53 -58.60 3.47 -25.64
C VAL A 53 -57.34 2.59 -25.73
N VAL A 54 -57.48 1.28 -25.98
CA VAL A 54 -56.35 0.36 -26.19
C VAL A 54 -55.58 0.70 -27.48
N LYS A 55 -56.29 1.11 -28.54
CA LYS A 55 -55.68 1.48 -29.82
C LYS A 55 -54.95 2.82 -29.74
N GLU A 56 -55.55 3.84 -29.13
CA GLU A 56 -54.92 5.14 -28.88
C GLU A 56 -53.70 4.99 -27.94
N ALA A 57 -53.80 4.20 -26.87
CA ALA A 57 -52.66 3.89 -26.01
C ALA A 57 -51.54 3.12 -26.77
N GLY A 58 -51.92 2.22 -27.68
CA GLY A 58 -50.98 1.52 -28.56
C GLY A 58 -50.32 2.43 -29.60
N GLU A 59 -50.99 3.50 -30.06
CA GLU A 59 -50.44 4.49 -30.98
C GLU A 59 -49.52 5.47 -30.24
N LEU A 60 -49.94 6.03 -29.10
CA LEU A 60 -49.06 6.81 -28.21
C LEU A 60 -47.82 6.02 -27.74
N GLY A 61 -47.97 4.73 -27.41
CA GLY A 61 -46.84 3.88 -27.02
C GLY A 61 -45.83 3.67 -28.14
N ARG A 62 -46.29 3.52 -29.39
CA ARG A 62 -45.43 3.38 -30.57
C ARG A 62 -44.74 4.69 -30.94
N ASP A 63 -45.44 5.82 -30.88
CA ASP A 63 -44.83 7.12 -31.16
C ASP A 63 -43.86 7.56 -30.04
N ALA A 64 -44.13 7.21 -28.78
CA ALA A 64 -43.16 7.38 -27.69
C ALA A 64 -41.91 6.53 -27.91
N GLN A 65 -42.05 5.25 -28.28
CA GLN A 65 -40.90 4.40 -28.63
C GLN A 65 -40.15 4.90 -29.87
N ARG A 66 -40.85 5.46 -30.86
CA ARG A 66 -40.24 6.06 -32.05
C ARG A 66 -39.46 7.33 -31.73
N ALA A 67 -40.01 8.20 -30.88
CA ALA A 67 -39.35 9.41 -30.40
C ALA A 67 -38.12 9.07 -29.54
N ILE A 68 -38.20 8.05 -28.68
CA ILE A 68 -37.06 7.51 -27.93
C ILE A 68 -35.99 6.97 -28.89
N HIS A 69 -36.37 6.14 -29.86
CA HIS A 69 -35.41 5.56 -30.80
C HIS A 69 -34.74 6.64 -31.68
N GLU A 70 -35.47 7.67 -32.13
CA GLU A 70 -34.87 8.82 -32.82
C GLU A 70 -33.96 9.66 -31.91
N ALA A 71 -34.30 9.81 -30.62
CA ALA A 71 -33.44 10.49 -29.66
C ALA A 71 -32.14 9.69 -29.42
N GLU A 72 -32.23 8.38 -29.26
CA GLU A 72 -31.08 7.47 -29.15
C GLU A 72 -30.23 7.49 -30.43
N GLU A 73 -30.83 7.54 -31.62
CA GLU A 73 -30.08 7.59 -32.89
C GLU A 73 -29.38 8.95 -33.08
N LYS A 74 -30.02 10.06 -32.67
CA LYS A 74 -29.40 11.40 -32.62
C LYS A 74 -28.27 11.46 -31.59
N VAL A 75 -28.46 10.93 -30.38
CA VAL A 75 -27.43 10.81 -29.34
C VAL A 75 -26.28 9.90 -29.79
N SER A 76 -26.56 8.80 -30.50
CA SER A 76 -25.55 7.90 -31.08
C SER A 76 -24.76 8.57 -32.20
N LYS A 77 -25.40 9.39 -33.03
CA LYS A 77 -24.74 10.21 -34.08
C LYS A 77 -23.86 11.31 -33.48
N GLU A 78 -24.31 12.04 -32.47
CA GLU A 78 -23.47 13.02 -31.77
C GLU A 78 -22.36 12.35 -30.95
N ALA A 79 -22.62 11.24 -30.24
CA ALA A 79 -21.58 10.48 -29.56
C ALA A 79 -20.51 9.96 -30.55
N LYS A 80 -20.89 9.56 -31.76
CA LYS A 80 -19.93 9.20 -32.83
C LYS A 80 -19.15 10.40 -33.37
N LYS A 81 -19.77 11.57 -33.53
CA LYS A 81 -19.06 12.83 -33.84
C LYS A 81 -18.06 13.18 -32.74
N VAL A 82 -18.50 13.30 -31.48
CA VAL A 82 -17.66 13.63 -30.33
C VAL A 82 -16.52 12.62 -30.19
N LYS A 83 -16.78 11.32 -30.38
CA LYS A 83 -15.73 10.27 -30.37
C LYS A 83 -14.77 10.35 -31.56
N ALA A 84 -15.18 10.93 -32.70
CA ALA A 84 -14.30 11.24 -33.82
C ALA A 84 -13.46 12.51 -33.55
N THR A 85 -14.07 13.57 -33.01
CA THR A 85 -13.37 14.80 -32.59
C THR A 85 -12.32 14.51 -31.52
N LEU A 86 -12.67 13.75 -30.48
CA LEU A 86 -11.74 13.27 -29.45
C LEU A 86 -10.63 12.37 -30.01
N LYS A 87 -10.85 11.69 -31.14
CA LYS A 87 -9.82 10.89 -31.81
C LYS A 87 -8.88 11.73 -32.69
N ALA A 88 -9.35 12.87 -33.19
CA ALA A 88 -8.52 13.86 -33.88
C ALA A 88 -7.70 14.71 -32.87
N ASP A 89 -8.36 15.24 -31.84
CA ASP A 89 -7.70 16.03 -30.78
C ASP A 89 -6.79 15.15 -29.89
N GLY A 90 -7.10 13.86 -29.74
CA GLY A 90 -6.26 12.88 -29.05
C GLY A 90 -4.85 12.73 -29.65
N GLN A 91 -4.65 13.14 -30.90
CA GLN A 91 -3.34 13.18 -31.56
C GLN A 91 -2.54 14.47 -31.26
N LYS A 92 -3.12 15.41 -30.50
CA LYS A 92 -2.48 16.63 -29.97
C LYS A 92 -2.59 16.77 -28.44
N LEU A 93 -3.01 15.71 -27.75
CA LEU A 93 -3.17 15.63 -26.30
C LEU A 93 -2.22 14.60 -25.64
N SER A 94 -1.07 14.35 -26.28
CA SER A 94 -0.03 13.43 -25.82
C SER A 94 0.91 13.99 -24.75
N GLU A 95 0.85 15.29 -24.45
CA GLU A 95 1.85 16.00 -23.62
C GLU A 95 1.35 16.43 -22.23
N ASN A 96 0.17 15.96 -21.78
CA ASN A 96 -0.35 16.24 -20.43
C ASN A 96 -1.35 15.16 -19.96
N ARG A 97 -0.87 13.94 -19.72
CA ARG A 97 -1.70 12.84 -19.19
C ARG A 97 -1.82 12.85 -17.66
N ASP A 98 -0.92 13.54 -16.96
CA ASP A 98 -0.65 13.25 -15.54
C ASP A 98 -1.32 14.22 -14.54
N ASN A 99 -2.38 14.94 -14.96
CA ASN A 99 -3.15 15.82 -14.07
C ASN A 99 -4.62 15.35 -13.92
N PRO A 100 -4.92 14.43 -12.98
CA PRO A 100 -6.27 13.88 -12.79
C PRO A 100 -7.30 14.91 -12.30
N VAL A 101 -6.87 16.04 -11.72
CA VAL A 101 -7.77 17.07 -11.20
C VAL A 101 -8.53 17.78 -12.33
N VAL A 102 -7.88 18.01 -13.48
CA VAL A 102 -8.50 18.67 -14.64
C VAL A 102 -9.54 17.78 -15.29
N VAL A 103 -9.23 16.49 -15.48
CA VAL A 103 -10.16 15.51 -16.06
C VAL A 103 -11.35 15.26 -15.13
N GLY A 104 -11.11 15.06 -13.83
CA GLY A 104 -12.16 14.85 -12.84
C GLY A 104 -13.15 16.02 -12.77
N ASN A 105 -12.64 17.25 -12.66
CA ASN A 105 -13.51 18.43 -12.55
C ASN A 105 -14.32 18.70 -13.83
N ALA A 106 -13.74 18.51 -15.02
CA ALA A 106 -14.44 18.69 -16.28
C ALA A 106 -15.59 17.68 -16.46
N VAL A 107 -15.36 16.41 -16.08
CA VAL A 107 -16.39 15.36 -16.11
C VAL A 107 -17.49 15.64 -15.09
N VAL A 108 -17.12 15.98 -13.84
CA VAL A 108 -18.11 16.31 -12.78
C VAL A 108 -18.94 17.53 -13.14
N TRP A 109 -18.37 18.60 -13.70
CA TRP A 109 -19.14 19.77 -14.14
C TRP A 109 -20.07 19.46 -15.32
N THR A 110 -19.63 18.63 -16.27
CA THR A 110 -20.47 18.22 -17.40
C THR A 110 -21.66 17.38 -16.91
N ILE A 111 -21.41 16.41 -16.03
CA ILE A 111 -22.47 15.57 -15.44
C ILE A 111 -23.42 16.41 -14.56
N ALA A 112 -22.90 17.31 -13.74
CA ALA A 112 -23.72 18.19 -12.90
C ALA A 112 -24.59 19.14 -13.75
N THR A 113 -24.04 19.74 -14.81
CA THR A 113 -24.78 20.65 -15.70
C THR A 113 -25.88 19.90 -16.45
N VAL A 114 -25.60 18.69 -16.96
CA VAL A 114 -26.60 17.83 -17.60
C VAL A 114 -27.66 17.37 -16.60
N ALA A 115 -27.29 16.93 -15.40
CA ALA A 115 -28.23 16.51 -14.37
C ALA A 115 -29.15 17.64 -13.89
N ILE A 116 -28.63 18.87 -13.76
CA ILE A 116 -29.41 20.07 -13.42
C ILE A 116 -30.34 20.45 -14.58
N ALA A 117 -29.87 20.41 -15.83
CA ALA A 117 -30.69 20.69 -17.01
C ALA A 117 -31.83 19.65 -17.17
N VAL A 118 -31.52 18.36 -17.03
CA VAL A 118 -32.51 17.27 -17.08
C VAL A 118 -33.49 17.33 -15.91
N GLY A 119 -33.03 17.71 -14.70
CA GLY A 119 -33.90 17.91 -13.54
C GLY A 119 -34.82 19.13 -13.66
N ALA A 120 -34.33 20.23 -14.25
CA ALA A 120 -35.13 21.41 -14.56
C ALA A 120 -36.16 21.13 -15.67
N TYR A 121 -35.75 20.42 -16.72
CA TYR A 121 -36.62 20.01 -17.82
C TYR A 121 -37.77 19.10 -17.34
N HIS A 122 -37.48 18.08 -16.53
CA HIS A 122 -38.54 17.25 -15.92
C HIS A 122 -39.51 18.09 -15.05
N LYS A 123 -39.00 18.99 -14.19
CA LYS A 123 -39.88 19.84 -13.37
C LYS A 123 -40.69 20.86 -14.18
N HIS A 124 -40.22 21.28 -15.35
CA HIS A 124 -41.00 22.12 -16.27
C HIS A 124 -42.05 21.29 -17.04
N ALA A 125 -41.72 20.07 -17.48
CA ALA A 125 -42.67 19.13 -18.08
C ALA A 125 -43.77 18.69 -17.09
N GLU A 126 -43.47 18.64 -15.79
CA GLU A 126 -44.44 18.45 -14.71
C GLU A 126 -45.23 19.73 -14.32
N GLY A 127 -44.98 20.87 -14.98
CA GLY A 127 -45.67 22.14 -14.72
C GLY A 127 -45.28 22.86 -13.42
N LYS A 128 -44.16 22.49 -12.79
CA LYS A 128 -43.76 22.91 -11.43
C LYS A 128 -42.66 24.00 -11.40
N LEU A 129 -42.31 24.60 -12.54
CA LEU A 129 -41.24 25.61 -12.61
C LEU A 129 -41.53 26.70 -13.67
N ASP A 130 -41.43 27.97 -13.26
CA ASP A 130 -41.53 29.15 -14.12
C ASP A 130 -40.15 29.63 -14.61
N TRP A 131 -40.14 30.27 -15.79
CA TRP A 131 -38.93 30.66 -16.53
C TRP A 131 -38.10 31.76 -15.87
N GLN A 132 -38.67 32.58 -14.97
CA GLN A 132 -37.89 33.62 -14.27
C GLN A 132 -36.73 33.04 -13.45
N LEU A 133 -36.92 31.86 -12.83
CA LEU A 133 -35.89 31.25 -11.98
C LEU A 133 -34.74 30.61 -12.79
N ALA A 134 -35.00 30.18 -14.03
CA ALA A 134 -33.96 29.71 -14.95
C ALA A 134 -32.99 30.85 -15.32
N GLY A 135 -33.49 32.07 -15.50
CA GLY A 135 -32.68 33.27 -15.72
C GLY A 135 -31.74 33.58 -14.55
N THR A 136 -32.16 33.31 -13.30
CA THR A 136 -31.31 33.52 -12.10
C THR A 136 -30.08 32.61 -12.10
N VAL A 137 -30.22 31.36 -12.55
CA VAL A 137 -29.10 30.40 -12.66
C VAL A 137 -28.12 30.83 -13.76
N ALA A 138 -28.61 31.30 -14.90
CA ALA A 138 -27.75 31.85 -15.97
C ALA A 138 -26.95 33.09 -15.51
N GLY A 139 -27.55 33.95 -14.66
CA GLY A 139 -26.88 35.11 -14.07
C GLY A 139 -25.68 34.75 -13.18
N ALA A 140 -25.74 33.63 -12.46
CA ALA A 140 -24.65 33.18 -11.59
C ALA A 140 -23.36 32.84 -12.36
N VAL A 141 -23.48 32.25 -13.56
CA VAL A 141 -22.34 31.90 -14.41
C VAL A 141 -21.62 33.17 -14.90
N ALA A 142 -22.37 34.20 -15.29
CA ALA A 142 -21.80 35.47 -15.74
C ALA A 142 -21.02 36.23 -14.63
N ALA A 143 -21.48 36.15 -13.38
CA ALA A 143 -20.79 36.74 -12.24
C ALA A 143 -19.42 36.08 -11.97
N PHE A 144 -19.31 34.77 -12.18
CA PHE A 144 -18.07 34.02 -11.98
C PHE A 144 -16.98 34.39 -13.00
N GLY A 145 -17.35 34.54 -14.29
CA GLY A 145 -16.41 34.94 -15.34
C GLY A 145 -15.77 36.32 -15.13
N ASN A 146 -16.53 37.31 -14.68
CA ASN A 146 -15.99 38.62 -14.30
C ASN A 146 -15.06 38.54 -13.07
N THR A 147 -15.32 37.62 -12.14
CA THR A 147 -14.48 37.42 -10.95
C THR A 147 -13.11 36.85 -11.32
N ILE A 148 -13.06 35.85 -12.21
CA ILE A 148 -11.80 35.29 -12.71
C ILE A 148 -11.03 36.31 -13.57
N PHE A 149 -11.70 37.07 -14.43
CA PHE A 149 -11.08 38.15 -15.21
C PHE A 149 -10.38 39.19 -14.31
N ASN A 150 -11.07 39.67 -13.27
CA ASN A 150 -10.50 40.63 -12.32
C ASN A 150 -9.36 40.03 -11.48
N SER A 151 -9.41 38.72 -11.19
CA SER A 151 -8.32 38.00 -10.53
C SER A 151 -7.06 37.95 -11.41
N ALA A 152 -7.20 37.55 -12.68
CA ALA A 152 -6.09 37.52 -13.64
C ALA A 152 -5.46 38.91 -13.84
N LEU A 153 -6.29 39.96 -13.96
CA LEU A 153 -5.81 41.34 -14.10
C LEU A 153 -5.05 41.82 -12.85
N LYS A 154 -5.55 41.48 -11.64
CA LYS A 154 -4.87 41.81 -10.38
C LYS A 154 -3.53 41.06 -10.24
N GLN A 155 -3.47 39.80 -10.67
CA GLN A 155 -2.25 38.99 -10.65
C GLN A 155 -1.22 39.47 -11.69
N SER A 156 -1.64 39.85 -12.91
CA SER A 156 -0.76 40.47 -13.93
C SER A 156 -0.15 41.78 -13.42
N ASN A 157 -0.95 42.66 -12.82
CA ASN A 157 -0.45 43.91 -12.22
C ASN A 157 0.48 43.69 -11.02
N ALA A 158 0.23 42.67 -10.19
CA ALA A 158 1.14 42.30 -9.09
C ALA A 158 2.48 41.78 -9.63
N LEU A 159 2.46 40.85 -10.59
CA LEU A 159 3.66 40.32 -11.24
C LEU A 159 4.52 41.41 -11.88
N ARG A 160 3.90 42.36 -12.58
CA ARG A 160 4.62 43.49 -13.17
C ARG A 160 5.34 44.34 -12.12
N LYS A 161 4.71 44.58 -10.96
CA LYS A 161 5.33 45.31 -9.85
C LYS A 161 6.43 44.50 -9.16
N ASP A 162 6.20 43.22 -8.93
CA ASP A 162 7.15 42.34 -8.25
C ASP A 162 8.39 42.08 -9.12
N LEU A 163 8.24 41.98 -10.45
CA LEU A 163 9.36 41.90 -11.39
C LEU A 163 10.20 43.18 -11.44
N ASP A 164 9.56 44.36 -11.43
CA ASP A 164 10.25 45.65 -11.37
C ASP A 164 11.00 45.83 -10.05
N ALA A 165 10.38 45.46 -8.92
CA ALA A 165 11.05 45.38 -7.63
C ALA A 165 12.21 44.36 -7.63
N PHE A 166 12.04 43.21 -8.28
CA PHE A 166 13.08 42.19 -8.40
C PHE A 166 14.24 42.65 -9.29
N ALA A 167 14.01 43.45 -10.34
CA ALA A 167 15.11 44.03 -11.12
C ALA A 167 15.99 44.96 -10.26
N HIS A 168 15.38 45.79 -9.40
CA HIS A 168 16.08 46.83 -8.64
C HIS A 168 16.57 46.40 -7.24
N ALA A 169 16.20 45.22 -6.73
CA ALA A 169 16.57 44.77 -5.38
C ALA A 169 18.09 44.47 -5.21
N PRO A 170 18.66 44.66 -3.99
CA PRO A 170 19.99 44.16 -3.67
C PRO A 170 20.01 42.62 -3.60
N ALA A 171 21.13 42.01 -4.00
CA ALA A 171 21.22 40.55 -4.21
C ALA A 171 20.85 39.70 -2.97
N ALA A 172 21.11 40.18 -1.76
CA ALA A 172 20.78 39.49 -0.51
C ALA A 172 19.26 39.30 -0.28
N ALA A 173 18.40 40.13 -0.89
CA ALA A 173 16.94 40.02 -0.77
C ALA A 173 16.32 38.99 -1.74
N SER A 174 17.13 38.35 -2.60
CA SER A 174 16.67 37.54 -3.74
C SER A 174 15.68 36.41 -3.41
N PRO A 175 15.94 35.48 -2.44
CA PRO A 175 15.23 34.20 -2.42
C PRO A 175 13.72 34.31 -2.15
N ALA A 176 13.32 35.20 -1.24
CA ALA A 176 11.92 35.39 -0.88
C ALA A 176 11.10 36.00 -2.04
N LEU A 177 11.62 37.04 -2.69
CA LEU A 177 10.95 37.71 -3.81
C LEU A 177 10.92 36.81 -5.06
N GLN A 178 11.97 36.02 -5.30
CA GLN A 178 11.98 34.99 -6.34
C GLN A 178 10.89 33.92 -6.09
N GLY A 179 10.68 33.49 -4.85
CA GLY A 179 9.61 32.58 -4.47
C GLY A 179 8.21 33.17 -4.67
N GLN A 180 8.01 34.45 -4.32
CA GLN A 180 6.75 35.17 -4.52
C GLN A 180 6.38 35.30 -6.01
N ILE A 181 7.34 35.67 -6.87
CA ILE A 181 7.12 35.80 -8.31
C ILE A 181 6.81 34.44 -8.94
N SER A 182 7.58 33.38 -8.62
CA SER A 182 7.33 32.02 -9.11
C SER A 182 5.94 31.51 -8.72
N THR A 183 5.52 31.76 -7.47
CA THR A 183 4.18 31.43 -6.98
C THR A 183 3.09 32.18 -7.75
N THR A 184 3.28 33.47 -8.00
CA THR A 184 2.26 34.30 -8.68
C THR A 184 2.19 34.01 -10.18
N LEU A 185 3.33 33.69 -10.85
CA LEU A 185 3.37 33.17 -12.23
C LEU A 185 2.59 31.86 -12.38
N THR A 186 2.68 30.99 -11.36
CA THR A 186 1.95 29.72 -11.31
C THR A 186 0.45 29.97 -11.10
N SER A 187 0.08 30.88 -10.20
CA SER A 187 -1.33 31.28 -9.98
C SER A 187 -1.96 31.93 -11.21
N LEU A 188 -1.20 32.75 -11.95
CA LEU A 188 -1.69 33.41 -13.17
C LEU A 188 -1.90 32.40 -14.30
N SER A 189 -0.99 31.43 -14.48
CA SER A 189 -1.18 30.32 -15.45
C SER A 189 -2.51 29.63 -15.23
N ARG A 190 -2.76 29.18 -14.00
CA ARG A 190 -4.01 28.51 -13.62
C ARG A 190 -5.24 29.40 -13.81
N THR A 191 -5.17 30.66 -13.41
CA THR A 191 -6.29 31.61 -13.58
C THR A 191 -6.61 31.87 -15.07
N ILE A 192 -5.61 31.82 -15.94
CA ILE A 192 -5.75 31.91 -17.41
C ILE A 192 -6.36 30.62 -17.99
N GLU A 193 -5.99 29.45 -17.48
CA GLU A 193 -6.55 28.16 -17.88
C GLU A 193 -8.03 28.05 -17.48
N ASP A 194 -8.39 28.48 -16.27
CA ASP A 194 -9.78 28.59 -15.81
C ASP A 194 -10.58 29.60 -16.67
N TYR A 195 -10.00 30.74 -17.04
CA TYR A 195 -10.64 31.72 -17.93
C TYR A 195 -10.81 31.20 -19.37
N GLN A 196 -9.87 30.41 -19.87
CA GLN A 196 -9.96 29.74 -21.16
C GLN A 196 -11.11 28.74 -21.22
N PHE A 197 -11.35 27.99 -20.13
CA PHE A 197 -12.48 27.07 -20.04
C PHE A 197 -13.81 27.83 -20.15
N LEU A 198 -13.97 28.91 -19.37
CA LEU A 198 -15.17 29.76 -19.45
C LEU A 198 -15.38 30.38 -20.84
N THR A 199 -14.31 30.88 -21.46
CA THR A 199 -14.34 31.46 -22.81
C THR A 199 -14.82 30.46 -23.86
N ARG A 200 -14.45 29.17 -23.74
CA ARG A 200 -14.92 28.10 -24.63
C ARG A 200 -16.41 27.79 -24.43
N SER A 201 -16.93 27.96 -23.22
CA SER A 201 -18.35 27.73 -22.86
C SER A 201 -19.29 28.90 -23.12
N GLU A 202 -18.78 30.12 -23.42
CA GLU A 202 -19.61 31.26 -23.81
C GLU A 202 -20.28 31.00 -25.17
N THR A 203 -21.60 31.20 -25.21
CA THR A 203 -22.46 30.93 -26.37
C THR A 203 -22.84 32.20 -27.13
N ASN A 204 -22.69 33.36 -26.51
CA ASN A 204 -22.84 34.65 -27.19
C ASN A 204 -21.56 35.02 -27.95
N ALA A 205 -21.63 35.06 -29.28
CA ALA A 205 -20.48 35.31 -30.15
C ALA A 205 -19.73 36.62 -29.83
N GLU A 206 -20.44 37.75 -29.66
CA GLU A 206 -19.81 39.05 -29.41
C GLU A 206 -19.08 39.13 -28.05
N LYS A 207 -19.58 38.41 -27.04
CA LYS A 207 -18.87 38.23 -25.76
C LYS A 207 -17.69 37.28 -25.89
N LYS A 208 -17.86 36.20 -26.66
CA LYS A 208 -16.82 35.20 -26.89
C LYS A 208 -15.61 35.80 -27.58
N ASP A 209 -15.78 36.55 -28.66
CA ASP A 209 -14.68 37.22 -29.37
C ASP A 209 -13.88 38.13 -28.44
N LYS A 210 -14.57 38.93 -27.60
CA LYS A 210 -13.96 39.80 -26.59
C LYS A 210 -13.27 39.03 -25.46
N ALA A 211 -13.75 37.83 -25.11
CA ALA A 211 -13.11 36.96 -24.13
C ALA A 211 -11.89 36.22 -24.71
N GLU A 212 -11.93 35.81 -25.98
CA GLU A 212 -10.80 35.22 -26.71
C GLU A 212 -9.68 36.24 -26.94
N GLU A 213 -10.00 37.51 -27.23
CA GLU A 213 -9.03 38.61 -27.28
C GLU A 213 -8.35 38.84 -25.91
N ARG A 214 -9.13 38.92 -24.83
CA ARG A 214 -8.60 39.04 -23.46
C ARG A 214 -7.71 37.86 -23.08
N LEU A 215 -8.11 36.64 -23.43
CA LEU A 215 -7.34 35.43 -23.18
C LEU A 215 -6.01 35.43 -23.95
N LYS A 216 -6.02 35.88 -25.22
CA LYS A 216 -4.82 36.05 -26.05
C LYS A 216 -3.85 37.03 -25.40
N ASN A 217 -4.34 38.16 -24.89
CA ASN A 217 -3.53 39.17 -24.22
C ASN A 217 -2.92 38.64 -22.91
N PHE A 218 -3.70 38.01 -22.03
CA PHE A 218 -3.16 37.42 -20.80
C PHE A 218 -2.11 36.31 -21.04
N LYS A 219 -2.23 35.55 -22.13
CA LYS A 219 -1.20 34.57 -22.52
C LYS A 219 0.10 35.23 -23.00
N ALA A 220 0.00 36.34 -23.73
CA ALA A 220 1.16 37.13 -24.12
C ALA A 220 1.86 37.75 -22.89
N ASP A 221 1.09 38.31 -21.95
CA ASP A 221 1.57 38.78 -20.64
C ASP A 221 2.34 37.68 -19.90
N LEU A 222 1.72 36.51 -19.70
CA LEU A 222 2.33 35.39 -18.94
C LEU A 222 3.66 34.92 -19.56
N LEU A 223 3.72 34.82 -20.89
CA LEU A 223 4.95 34.44 -21.61
C LEU A 223 6.03 35.54 -21.47
N SER A 224 5.63 36.81 -21.57
CA SER A 224 6.54 37.95 -21.39
C SER A 224 7.11 38.00 -19.96
N TYR A 225 6.27 37.85 -18.94
CA TYR A 225 6.69 37.83 -17.54
C TYR A 225 7.62 36.65 -17.20
N ARG A 226 7.36 35.46 -17.75
CA ARG A 226 8.28 34.30 -17.61
C ARG A 226 9.65 34.60 -18.24
N ALA A 227 9.67 35.10 -19.47
CA ALA A 227 10.91 35.44 -20.17
C ALA A 227 11.72 36.53 -19.43
N GLN A 228 11.07 37.59 -18.94
CA GLN A 228 11.69 38.64 -18.13
C GLN A 228 12.26 38.07 -16.82
N PHE A 229 11.52 37.20 -16.12
CA PHE A 229 11.97 36.59 -14.88
C PHE A 229 13.19 35.69 -15.08
N ASP A 230 13.16 34.81 -16.10
CA ASP A 230 14.27 33.90 -16.41
C ASP A 230 15.51 34.66 -16.88
N GLN A 231 15.35 35.81 -17.56
CA GLN A 231 16.47 36.69 -17.92
C GLN A 231 17.07 37.37 -16.68
N LEU A 232 16.27 38.08 -15.87
CA LEU A 232 16.74 38.75 -14.64
C LEU A 232 17.39 37.77 -13.66
N LYS A 233 16.88 36.54 -13.59
CA LYS A 233 17.50 35.46 -12.81
C LYS A 233 18.86 35.07 -13.37
N LYS A 234 18.99 34.80 -14.67
CA LYS A 234 20.29 34.46 -15.30
C LYS A 234 21.32 35.57 -15.14
N GLU A 235 20.91 36.84 -15.25
CA GLU A 235 21.77 38.00 -15.05
C GLU A 235 22.28 38.08 -13.59
N ARG A 236 21.42 37.82 -12.59
CA ARG A 236 21.83 37.70 -11.18
C ARG A 236 22.71 36.48 -10.91
N ASP A 237 22.35 35.31 -11.41
CA ASP A 237 23.13 34.08 -11.23
C ASP A 237 24.52 34.25 -11.85
N ALA A 238 24.64 34.94 -12.99
CA ALA A 238 25.93 35.32 -13.58
C ALA A 238 26.70 36.33 -12.70
N ALA A 239 26.06 37.39 -12.20
CA ALA A 239 26.70 38.38 -11.34
C ALA A 239 27.21 37.78 -10.02
N ILE A 240 26.44 36.89 -9.39
CA ILE A 240 26.83 36.15 -8.18
C ILE A 240 28.01 35.22 -8.48
N ASN A 241 27.96 34.46 -9.57
CA ASN A 241 29.08 33.59 -9.95
C ASN A 241 30.35 34.39 -10.30
N ILE A 242 30.24 35.59 -10.89
CA ILE A 242 31.38 36.49 -11.12
C ILE A 242 31.95 37.02 -9.80
N SER A 243 31.09 37.44 -8.85
CA SER A 243 31.52 37.85 -7.50
C SER A 243 32.28 36.74 -6.79
N ASN A 244 31.68 35.55 -6.71
CA ASN A 244 32.24 34.39 -6.01
C ASN A 244 33.54 33.91 -6.68
N ARG A 245 33.64 33.97 -8.02
CA ARG A 245 34.88 33.63 -8.74
C ARG A 245 35.98 34.67 -8.53
N ASN A 246 35.65 35.96 -8.43
CA ASN A 246 36.64 37.01 -8.15
C ASN A 246 37.14 36.95 -6.69
N GLU A 247 36.30 36.50 -5.76
CA GLU A 247 36.65 36.19 -4.37
C GLU A 247 37.57 34.95 -4.29
N LEU A 248 37.20 33.83 -4.93
CA LEU A 248 38.03 32.62 -5.04
C LEU A 248 39.38 32.84 -5.73
N LEU A 249 39.50 33.83 -6.62
CA LEU A 249 40.74 34.19 -7.31
C LEU A 249 41.53 35.33 -6.64
N GLY A 250 41.09 35.83 -5.48
CA GLY A 250 41.77 36.90 -4.75
C GLY A 250 41.84 38.25 -5.49
N ARG A 251 40.98 38.47 -6.50
CA ARG A 251 40.99 39.65 -7.38
C ARG A 251 39.77 40.54 -7.13
N ARG A 252 39.67 41.12 -5.92
CA ARG A 252 38.71 42.19 -5.62
C ARG A 252 39.35 43.58 -5.82
N PRO A 253 38.71 44.51 -6.54
CA PRO A 253 39.02 45.94 -6.44
C PRO A 253 38.74 46.44 -5.01
N HIS A 254 39.53 47.38 -4.49
CA HIS A 254 39.48 47.84 -3.10
C HIS A 254 38.15 48.51 -2.65
N ASN A 255 37.20 48.76 -3.56
CA ASN A 255 35.99 49.55 -3.30
C ASN A 255 34.69 48.72 -3.33
N ALA A 256 34.77 47.39 -3.17
CA ALA A 256 33.58 46.53 -3.05
C ALA A 256 33.18 46.35 -1.57
N PRO A 257 31.90 46.50 -1.19
CA PRO A 257 31.46 46.35 0.19
C PRO A 257 31.54 44.89 0.67
N THR A 258 31.87 44.70 1.94
CA THR A 258 31.95 43.40 2.63
C THR A 258 31.15 43.48 3.95
N PRO A 259 30.91 42.36 4.67
CA PRO A 259 30.32 42.41 6.01
C PRO A 259 31.11 43.28 7.01
N GLU A 260 32.42 43.43 6.77
CA GLU A 260 33.36 44.23 7.58
C GLU A 260 33.39 45.71 7.15
N ASN A 261 32.94 46.03 5.93
CA ASN A 261 32.78 47.39 5.43
C ASN A 261 31.50 47.51 4.56
N PRO A 262 30.32 47.64 5.18
CA PRO A 262 29.04 47.69 4.47
C PRO A 262 28.76 49.03 3.76
N TYR A 263 29.63 50.04 3.89
CA TYR A 263 29.38 51.42 3.43
C TYR A 263 30.19 51.86 2.20
N ALA A 264 30.82 50.94 1.47
CA ALA A 264 31.69 51.26 0.32
C ALA A 264 31.02 52.00 -0.86
N HIS A 265 29.69 52.22 -0.83
CA HIS A 265 28.94 53.00 -1.82
C HIS A 265 28.16 54.17 -1.20
N VAL A 266 28.85 55.06 -0.48
CA VAL A 266 28.37 56.42 -0.17
C VAL A 266 29.34 57.46 -0.75
N SER A 267 29.35 57.61 -2.08
CA SER A 267 30.07 58.70 -2.76
C SER A 267 29.24 59.99 -2.69
N SER A 268 29.44 60.79 -1.65
CA SER A 268 28.88 62.14 -1.58
C SER A 268 29.52 63.03 -2.65
N GLN A 269 28.70 63.60 -3.55
CA GLN A 269 29.19 64.61 -4.48
C GLN A 269 29.42 65.93 -3.75
N GLY A 270 30.69 66.34 -3.65
CA GLY A 270 31.12 67.73 -3.60
C GLY A 270 30.78 68.55 -2.35
N ASN A 271 31.82 68.87 -1.57
CA ASN A 271 32.38 70.21 -1.76
C ASN A 271 33.86 70.33 -1.33
N SER A 272 34.46 71.46 -1.72
CA SER A 272 35.84 71.89 -1.45
C SER A 272 36.17 72.01 0.06
N ALA A 273 37.42 72.14 0.53
CA ALA A 273 38.57 72.79 -0.11
C ALA A 273 39.95 72.35 0.48
N PHE A 274 41.03 72.98 -0.03
CA PHE A 274 42.43 72.90 0.40
C PHE A 274 43.19 71.59 0.12
N ALA A 275 44.02 71.62 -0.92
CA ALA A 275 45.33 70.95 -0.92
C ALA A 275 46.36 71.87 -0.23
N PRO A 276 47.48 71.31 0.27
CA PRO A 276 48.73 71.48 -0.48
C PRO A 276 49.46 70.14 -0.75
N ALA A 277 50.72 70.21 -1.18
CA ALA A 277 51.42 69.13 -1.90
C ALA A 277 52.64 68.53 -1.18
N ASP A 278 53.21 67.52 -1.82
CA ASP A 278 54.55 66.94 -1.71
C ASP A 278 54.98 66.18 -0.44
N GLY A 279 55.74 65.10 -0.67
CA GLY A 279 56.96 64.84 0.10
C GLY A 279 57.04 63.58 0.96
N SER A 280 57.58 62.50 0.38
CA SER A 280 58.37 61.45 1.06
C SER A 280 57.71 60.55 2.13
N ALA A 281 58.39 59.43 2.39
CA ALA A 281 58.20 58.55 3.55
C ALA A 281 59.53 58.53 4.36
N PRO A 282 59.61 57.92 5.57
CA PRO A 282 58.58 57.25 6.37
C PRO A 282 58.51 57.76 7.83
N THR A 283 57.59 57.22 8.66
CA THR A 283 57.87 56.67 10.02
C THR A 283 56.59 56.27 10.78
N SER A 284 56.75 55.54 11.88
CA SER A 284 55.69 55.03 12.77
C SER A 284 55.07 56.10 13.67
N ASN A 285 53.79 55.93 14.03
CA ASN A 285 53.24 56.40 15.30
C ASN A 285 52.42 55.29 15.95
N ASN A 286 52.80 54.89 17.17
CA ASN A 286 51.99 54.01 18.02
C ASN A 286 50.99 54.89 18.78
N PHE A 287 49.70 54.56 18.72
CA PHE A 287 48.75 55.02 19.74
C PHE A 287 48.92 54.19 21.01
N THR A 288 48.64 54.78 22.17
CA THR A 288 48.69 54.04 23.44
C THR A 288 47.40 53.23 23.64
N ALA A 289 47.50 52.11 24.37
CA ALA A 289 46.39 51.19 24.54
C ALA A 289 45.15 51.84 25.21
N GLU A 290 45.35 52.84 26.08
CA GLU A 290 44.26 53.59 26.71
C GLU A 290 43.53 54.50 25.73
N GLU A 291 44.24 55.18 24.81
CA GLU A 291 43.62 56.00 23.76
C GLU A 291 42.80 55.14 22.78
N GLN A 292 43.28 53.94 22.49
CA GLN A 292 42.60 52.99 21.61
C GLN A 292 41.35 52.40 22.30
N ALA A 293 41.47 51.94 23.55
CA ALA A 293 40.35 51.44 24.34
C ALA A 293 39.27 52.51 24.57
N LEU A 294 39.65 53.77 24.85
CA LEU A 294 38.71 54.88 25.03
C LEU A 294 37.98 55.21 23.71
N ARG A 295 38.64 55.07 22.56
CA ARG A 295 37.98 55.20 21.24
C ARG A 295 37.01 54.06 20.96
N GLU A 296 37.39 52.81 21.23
CA GLU A 296 36.52 51.64 21.06
C GLU A 296 35.29 51.73 21.97
N GLN A 297 35.47 52.12 23.24
CA GLN A 297 34.36 52.31 24.18
C GLN A 297 33.36 53.38 23.69
N ASN A 298 33.85 54.55 23.24
CA ASN A 298 33.00 55.59 22.66
C ASN A 298 32.32 55.14 21.36
N PHE A 299 33.00 54.35 20.52
CA PHE A 299 32.43 53.78 19.30
C PHE A 299 31.29 52.80 19.59
N PHE A 300 31.48 51.85 20.51
CA PHE A 300 30.42 50.93 20.93
C PHE A 300 29.25 51.65 21.60
N GLN A 301 29.51 52.69 22.39
CA GLN A 301 28.44 53.46 23.04
C GLN A 301 27.60 54.26 22.03
N ALA A 302 28.23 54.85 21.01
CA ALA A 302 27.54 55.51 19.91
C ALA A 302 26.78 54.51 19.00
N ALA A 303 27.39 53.37 18.68
CA ALA A 303 26.78 52.32 17.86
C ALA A 303 25.54 51.71 18.52
N ASN A 304 25.62 51.40 19.82
CA ASN A 304 24.47 50.91 20.59
C ASN A 304 23.34 51.96 20.64
N SER A 305 23.66 53.24 20.88
CA SER A 305 22.64 54.30 20.89
C SER A 305 21.92 54.48 19.54
N GLN A 306 22.59 54.24 18.42
CA GLN A 306 21.95 54.24 17.09
C GLN A 306 21.19 52.95 16.80
N LEU A 307 21.66 51.81 17.31
CA LEU A 307 20.96 50.53 17.20
C LEU A 307 19.64 50.56 18.01
N ASP A 308 19.65 51.12 19.22
CA ASP A 308 18.46 51.30 20.04
C ASP A 308 17.46 52.27 19.36
N GLU A 309 17.90 53.39 18.79
CA GLU A 309 17.02 54.29 18.05
C GLU A 309 16.42 53.62 16.79
N PHE A 310 17.19 52.79 16.09
CA PHE A 310 16.71 52.00 14.96
C PHE A 310 15.71 50.92 15.41
N LEU A 311 15.98 50.25 16.53
CA LEU A 311 15.08 49.25 17.11
C LEU A 311 13.77 49.87 17.61
N ASP A 312 13.79 51.06 18.22
CA ASP A 312 12.57 51.75 18.67
C ASP A 312 11.74 52.30 17.50
N ARG A 313 12.39 52.82 16.44
CA ARG A 313 11.68 53.12 15.17
C ARG A 313 11.07 51.85 14.56
N GLY A 314 11.78 50.71 14.63
CA GLY A 314 11.25 49.40 14.24
C GLY A 314 10.06 48.95 15.08
N ARG A 315 10.12 49.09 16.41
CA ARG A 315 9.02 48.80 17.35
C ARG A 315 7.81 49.70 17.09
N ALA A 316 8.01 50.97 16.76
CA ALA A 316 6.92 51.89 16.41
C ALA A 316 6.16 51.43 15.15
N VAL A 317 6.88 51.06 14.08
CA VAL A 317 6.28 50.55 12.83
C VAL A 317 5.59 49.19 13.04
N LEU A 318 6.19 48.29 13.81
CA LEU A 318 5.58 47.01 14.18
C LEU A 318 4.38 47.19 15.12
N GLY A 319 4.38 48.23 15.96
CA GLY A 319 3.27 48.60 16.84
C GLY A 319 2.07 49.13 16.06
N ASP A 320 2.28 49.97 15.05
CA ASP A 320 1.20 50.47 14.17
C ASP A 320 0.60 49.33 13.32
N LEU A 321 1.44 48.47 12.73
CA LEU A 321 0.98 47.23 12.09
C LEU A 321 0.26 46.30 13.08
N GLY A 322 0.66 46.29 14.35
CA GLY A 322 -0.02 45.63 15.46
C GLY A 322 -1.42 46.19 15.68
N GLN A 323 -1.57 47.51 15.80
CA GLN A 323 -2.88 48.16 15.94
C GLN A 323 -3.79 47.90 14.74
N GLN A 324 -3.28 48.01 13.50
CA GLN A 324 -4.06 47.70 12.30
C GLN A 324 -4.50 46.23 12.28
N ARG A 325 -3.64 45.30 12.74
CA ARG A 325 -3.97 43.87 12.89
C ARG A 325 -4.99 43.62 14.00
N GLU A 326 -4.96 44.35 15.12
CA GLU A 326 -5.98 44.27 16.16
C GLU A 326 -7.31 44.94 15.79
N ILE A 327 -7.30 45.99 14.97
CA ILE A 327 -8.53 46.57 14.39
C ILE A 327 -9.18 45.57 13.43
N LEU A 328 -8.39 44.88 12.59
CA LEU A 328 -8.86 43.79 11.73
C LEU A 328 -9.39 42.60 12.55
N LYS A 329 -8.62 42.09 13.52
CA LYS A 329 -9.07 41.05 14.46
C LYS A 329 -10.33 41.47 15.21
N GLY A 330 -10.42 42.71 15.68
CA GLY A 330 -11.57 43.23 16.42
C GLY A 330 -12.83 43.32 15.54
N THR A 331 -12.67 43.70 14.27
CA THR A 331 -13.74 43.68 13.27
C THR A 331 -14.18 42.25 12.94
N GLN A 332 -13.21 41.35 12.75
CA GLN A 332 -13.45 39.93 12.50
C GLN A 332 -14.12 39.25 13.70
N LYS A 333 -13.72 39.58 14.93
CA LYS A 333 -14.28 39.10 16.21
C LYS A 333 -15.67 39.67 16.48
N LYS A 334 -15.98 40.91 16.05
CA LYS A 334 -17.36 41.44 16.04
C LYS A 334 -18.25 40.65 15.08
N LEU A 335 -17.81 40.38 13.85
CA LEU A 335 -18.54 39.53 12.90
C LEU A 335 -18.70 38.09 13.43
N TYR A 336 -17.66 37.53 14.06
CA TYR A 336 -17.68 36.19 14.66
C TYR A 336 -18.64 36.12 15.87
N ASN A 337 -18.72 37.19 16.67
CA ASN A 337 -19.66 37.27 17.78
C ASN A 337 -21.12 37.37 17.29
N VAL A 338 -21.40 38.17 16.26
CA VAL A 338 -22.74 38.22 15.63
C VAL A 338 -23.13 36.84 15.06
N ALA A 339 -22.19 36.10 14.49
CA ALA A 339 -22.42 34.71 14.07
C ALA A 339 -22.65 33.76 15.26
N ASN A 340 -21.90 33.90 16.35
CA ASN A 340 -22.06 33.08 17.56
C ASN A 340 -23.41 33.29 18.26
N THR A 341 -23.94 34.52 18.31
CA THR A 341 -25.28 34.81 18.86
C THR A 341 -26.41 34.12 18.06
N LEU A 342 -26.15 33.73 16.80
CA LEU A 342 -27.06 32.98 15.94
C LEU A 342 -26.70 31.47 15.82
N GLY A 343 -25.69 31.00 16.57
CA GLY A 343 -24.99 29.73 16.31
C GLY A 343 -24.93 28.75 17.49
N SER A 344 -25.90 28.78 18.40
CA SER A 344 -25.87 28.12 19.74
C SER A 344 -25.90 26.58 19.77
N THR A 345 -25.48 25.88 18.71
CA THR A 345 -25.57 24.41 18.57
C THR A 345 -24.25 23.73 18.15
N LEU A 346 -23.19 24.50 17.88
CA LEU A 346 -21.95 24.02 17.20
C LEU A 346 -20.67 24.01 18.08
N ALA A 347 -20.82 24.04 19.40
CA ALA A 347 -19.70 24.21 20.33
C ALA A 347 -19.01 22.90 20.80
N ILE A 348 -19.71 21.76 20.85
CA ILE A 348 -19.51 20.73 21.90
C ILE A 348 -18.52 19.57 21.55
N MET A 349 -18.18 19.34 20.29
CA MET A 349 -17.78 17.98 19.84
C MET A 349 -16.50 17.35 20.42
N SER A 350 -15.44 18.12 20.72
CA SER A 350 -14.22 17.58 21.37
C SER A 350 -14.42 17.29 22.85
N GLN A 351 -15.30 18.05 23.49
CA GLN A 351 -15.49 18.05 24.94
C GLN A 351 -16.28 16.81 25.42
N ALA A 352 -17.09 16.22 24.54
CA ALA A 352 -18.00 15.10 24.85
C ALA A 352 -17.31 13.82 25.40
N ILE A 353 -16.04 13.57 25.07
CA ILE A 353 -15.27 12.44 25.61
C ILE A 353 -14.86 12.76 27.06
N SER A 354 -14.26 13.93 27.28
CA SER A 354 -13.82 14.40 28.60
C SER A 354 -14.99 14.57 29.57
N ASP A 355 -16.13 15.11 29.10
CA ASP A 355 -17.39 15.20 29.84
C ASP A 355 -17.93 13.81 30.22
N THR A 356 -17.70 12.80 29.39
CA THR A 356 -18.12 11.43 29.67
C THR A 356 -17.29 10.82 30.80
N PHE A 357 -15.96 11.01 30.82
CA PHE A 357 -15.14 10.61 31.97
C PHE A 357 -15.49 11.41 33.24
N ALA A 358 -15.75 12.72 33.12
CA ALA A 358 -16.19 13.55 34.24
C ALA A 358 -17.54 13.08 34.82
N ARG A 359 -18.49 12.71 33.97
CA ARG A 359 -19.78 12.10 34.36
C ARG A 359 -19.57 10.77 35.09
N CYS A 360 -18.78 9.85 34.52
CA CYS A 360 -18.51 8.55 35.15
C CYS A 360 -17.85 8.70 36.52
N LYS A 361 -16.92 9.66 36.66
CA LYS A 361 -16.25 10.01 37.92
C LYS A 361 -17.23 10.59 38.96
N ALA A 362 -18.17 11.45 38.55
CA ALA A 362 -19.24 11.95 39.42
C ALA A 362 -20.23 10.84 39.84
N GLU A 363 -20.53 9.91 38.93
CA GLU A 363 -21.31 8.69 39.16
C GLU A 363 -20.53 7.58 39.92
N LYS A 364 -19.27 7.86 40.34
CA LYS A 364 -18.37 6.97 41.11
C LYS A 364 -18.17 5.59 40.47
N ARG A 365 -17.95 5.55 39.15
CA ARG A 365 -17.76 4.31 38.38
C ARG A 365 -16.76 4.52 37.23
N PRO A 366 -16.15 3.44 36.70
CA PRO A 366 -15.43 3.51 35.44
C PRO A 366 -16.36 3.84 34.26
N ALA A 367 -15.79 4.43 33.22
CA ALA A 367 -16.39 4.47 31.88
C ALA A 367 -16.22 3.11 31.18
N LEU A 368 -17.26 2.60 30.51
CA LEU A 368 -17.10 1.48 29.56
C LEU A 368 -16.82 2.03 28.16
N VAL A 369 -15.65 1.67 27.63
CA VAL A 369 -15.27 1.89 26.24
C VAL A 369 -15.42 0.56 25.49
N ALA A 370 -16.21 0.54 24.41
CA ALA A 370 -16.55 -0.69 23.68
C ALA A 370 -16.12 -0.64 22.22
N TYR A 371 -15.35 -1.64 21.78
CA TYR A 371 -14.88 -1.77 20.40
C TYR A 371 -15.67 -2.78 19.58
N PHE A 372 -15.92 -2.46 18.31
CA PHE A 372 -16.26 -3.44 17.27
C PHE A 372 -15.72 -3.02 15.89
N THR A 373 -15.45 -3.99 15.01
CA THR A 373 -15.11 -3.72 13.60
C THR A 373 -16.36 -3.27 12.84
N CYS A 374 -16.30 -2.13 12.15
CA CYS A 374 -17.38 -1.65 11.30
C CYS A 374 -17.71 -2.66 10.19
N GLY A 375 -19.00 -2.97 9.99
CA GLY A 375 -19.45 -3.91 8.97
C GLY A 375 -19.25 -5.40 9.30
N TYR A 376 -19.01 -5.72 10.57
CA TYR A 376 -19.05 -7.08 11.12
C TYR A 376 -20.27 -7.23 12.07
N PRO A 377 -21.10 -8.29 11.96
CA PRO A 377 -21.04 -9.36 10.96
C PRO A 377 -21.43 -8.91 9.54
N THR A 378 -22.28 -7.88 9.42
CA THR A 378 -22.69 -7.26 8.15
C THR A 378 -22.62 -5.72 8.21
N ILE A 379 -22.71 -5.07 7.05
CA ILE A 379 -22.78 -3.61 6.93
C ILE A 379 -24.11 -3.09 7.50
N GLU A 380 -25.17 -3.88 7.41
CA GLU A 380 -26.52 -3.57 7.83
C GLU A 380 -26.65 -3.58 9.36
N ASP A 381 -26.10 -4.61 10.04
CA ASP A 381 -26.12 -4.74 11.51
C ASP A 381 -25.44 -3.54 12.21
N THR A 382 -24.53 -2.84 11.52
CA THR A 382 -23.59 -1.86 12.12
C THR A 382 -24.27 -0.70 12.85
N VAL A 383 -25.43 -0.23 12.38
CA VAL A 383 -26.19 0.84 13.07
C VAL A 383 -26.82 0.32 14.36
N ASP A 384 -27.48 -0.84 14.27
CA ASP A 384 -28.19 -1.42 15.39
C ASP A 384 -27.23 -1.94 16.47
N ILE A 385 -26.03 -2.39 16.10
CA ILE A 385 -24.94 -2.71 17.04
C ILE A 385 -24.54 -1.47 17.86
N MET A 386 -24.34 -0.31 17.22
CA MET A 386 -24.02 0.93 17.96
C MET A 386 -25.17 1.38 18.88
N LEU A 387 -26.42 1.23 18.44
CA LEU A 387 -27.59 1.54 19.27
C LEU A 387 -27.74 0.55 20.44
N GLY A 388 -27.45 -0.74 20.21
CA GLY A 388 -27.42 -1.80 21.21
C GLY A 388 -26.32 -1.58 22.26
N MET A 389 -25.12 -1.16 21.86
CA MET A 389 -24.06 -0.70 22.75
C MET A 389 -24.53 0.42 23.68
N GLN A 390 -25.15 1.47 23.11
CA GLN A 390 -25.70 2.59 23.88
C GLN A 390 -26.79 2.13 24.87
N ALA A 391 -27.72 1.27 24.44
CA ALA A 391 -28.77 0.72 25.30
C ALA A 391 -28.22 -0.18 26.41
N GLY A 392 -27.10 -0.88 26.17
CA GLY A 392 -26.35 -1.67 27.14
C GLY A 392 -25.40 -0.86 28.03
N GLY A 393 -25.50 0.47 28.04
CA GLY A 393 -24.75 1.33 28.96
C GLY A 393 -23.28 1.58 28.58
N VAL A 394 -22.88 1.36 27.32
CA VAL A 394 -21.56 1.80 26.83
C VAL A 394 -21.45 3.33 26.92
N ASP A 395 -20.33 3.83 27.45
CA ASP A 395 -20.10 5.26 27.62
C ASP A 395 -19.34 5.88 26.43
N ILE A 396 -18.48 5.11 25.74
CA ILE A 396 -17.75 5.50 24.51
C ILE A 396 -17.69 4.31 23.55
N ILE A 397 -17.93 4.52 22.24
CA ILE A 397 -17.82 3.47 21.21
C ILE A 397 -16.55 3.69 20.35
N GLU A 398 -15.71 2.66 20.27
CA GLU A 398 -14.59 2.57 19.32
C GLU A 398 -15.08 1.83 18.07
N VAL A 399 -15.20 2.56 16.95
CA VAL A 399 -15.54 1.99 15.65
C VAL A 399 -14.24 1.63 14.93
N GLY A 400 -14.01 0.33 14.78
CA GLY A 400 -12.86 -0.23 14.08
C GLY A 400 -12.95 -0.03 12.57
N ILE A 401 -11.99 0.69 12.00
CA ILE A 401 -11.82 0.82 10.54
C ILE A 401 -11.01 -0.38 10.06
N ALA A 402 -11.67 -1.30 9.34
CA ALA A 402 -11.07 -2.54 8.88
C ALA A 402 -9.85 -2.29 7.97
N PHE A 403 -8.77 -3.04 8.20
CA PHE A 403 -7.52 -2.96 7.43
C PHE A 403 -6.99 -4.37 7.12
N THR A 404 -6.39 -4.54 5.93
CA THR A 404 -5.80 -5.80 5.46
C THR A 404 -4.56 -6.25 6.21
N ASP A 405 -3.78 -5.32 6.77
CA ASP A 405 -2.47 -5.60 7.41
C ASP A 405 -2.43 -5.18 8.90
N PRO A 406 -3.33 -5.69 9.76
CA PRO A 406 -3.53 -5.13 11.09
C PRO A 406 -2.54 -5.70 12.12
N ILE A 407 -1.31 -5.20 12.14
CA ILE A 407 -0.20 -5.73 12.96
C ILE A 407 -0.48 -5.86 14.47
N ALA A 408 -1.32 -5.00 15.06
CA ALA A 408 -1.67 -5.02 16.49
C ALA A 408 -2.88 -5.91 16.85
N ASP A 409 -3.65 -6.37 15.86
CA ASP A 409 -4.97 -6.97 16.13
C ASP A 409 -4.85 -8.44 16.55
N GLY A 410 -5.63 -8.84 17.56
CA GLY A 410 -5.76 -10.26 17.94
C GLY A 410 -6.53 -11.07 16.90
N PRO A 411 -6.35 -12.41 16.82
CA PRO A 411 -6.97 -13.25 15.79
C PRO A 411 -8.49 -13.07 15.64
N THR A 412 -9.20 -12.80 16.74
CA THR A 412 -10.64 -12.47 16.72
C THR A 412 -10.96 -11.21 15.92
N ILE A 413 -10.17 -10.14 16.11
CA ILE A 413 -10.37 -8.86 15.42
C ILE A 413 -9.86 -8.96 13.97
N GLN A 414 -8.74 -9.65 13.74
CA GLN A 414 -8.28 -9.96 12.38
C GLN A 414 -9.37 -10.66 11.56
N LYS A 415 -10.02 -11.69 12.12
CA LYS A 415 -11.15 -12.39 11.48
C LYS A 415 -12.34 -11.46 11.20
N ALA A 416 -12.65 -10.55 12.11
CA ALA A 416 -13.70 -9.55 11.92
C ALA A 416 -13.34 -8.55 10.80
N ASN A 417 -12.07 -8.12 10.73
CA ASN A 417 -11.57 -7.28 9.64
C ASN A 417 -11.64 -8.02 8.29
N THR A 418 -11.26 -9.30 8.21
CA THR A 418 -11.39 -10.10 6.98
C THR A 418 -12.84 -10.17 6.50
N VAL A 419 -13.80 -10.40 7.40
CA VAL A 419 -15.23 -10.44 7.05
C VAL A 419 -15.75 -9.05 6.65
N ALA A 420 -15.39 -7.99 7.37
CA ALA A 420 -15.75 -6.61 7.03
C ALA A 420 -15.22 -6.21 5.64
N LEU A 421 -13.97 -6.57 5.31
CA LEU A 421 -13.38 -6.32 4.00
C LEU A 421 -14.06 -7.15 2.90
N ALA A 422 -14.42 -8.41 3.17
CA ALA A 422 -15.18 -9.25 2.25
C ALA A 422 -16.62 -8.72 2.01
N ASN A 423 -17.22 -8.08 3.02
CA ASN A 423 -18.48 -7.34 2.88
C ASN A 423 -18.32 -6.02 2.09
N GLY A 424 -17.10 -5.61 1.72
CA GLY A 424 -16.83 -4.39 0.96
C GLY A 424 -16.74 -3.11 1.81
N VAL A 425 -16.47 -3.21 3.12
CA VAL A 425 -16.36 -2.05 4.02
C VAL A 425 -15.22 -1.11 3.60
N THR A 426 -15.51 0.18 3.62
CA THR A 426 -14.57 1.27 3.35
C THR A 426 -14.68 2.37 4.40
N THR A 427 -13.68 3.25 4.48
CA THR A 427 -13.74 4.50 5.26
C THR A 427 -15.01 5.32 4.98
N THR A 428 -15.44 5.38 3.71
CA THR A 428 -16.66 6.09 3.32
C THR A 428 -17.92 5.43 3.90
N ILE A 429 -17.99 4.09 3.87
CA ILE A 429 -19.10 3.33 4.45
C ILE A 429 -19.12 3.50 5.97
N ALA A 430 -17.98 3.42 6.66
CA ALA A 430 -17.91 3.66 8.10
C ALA A 430 -18.44 5.06 8.48
N LEU A 431 -18.03 6.10 7.75
CA LEU A 431 -18.55 7.46 7.91
C LEU A 431 -20.06 7.56 7.63
N GLU A 432 -20.59 6.81 6.67
CA GLU A 432 -22.03 6.75 6.39
C GLU A 432 -22.81 6.03 7.50
N GLN A 433 -22.29 4.94 8.05
CA GLN A 433 -22.93 4.22 9.15
C GLN A 433 -22.95 5.05 10.44
N VAL A 434 -21.90 5.84 10.72
CA VAL A 434 -21.94 6.83 11.81
C VAL A 434 -23.04 7.87 11.56
N ARG A 435 -23.17 8.43 10.35
CA ARG A 435 -24.25 9.38 10.01
C ARG A 435 -25.64 8.76 10.18
N LYS A 436 -25.84 7.50 9.78
CA LYS A 436 -27.08 6.75 9.97
C LYS A 436 -27.39 6.56 11.46
N ALA A 437 -26.43 6.11 12.26
CA ALA A 437 -26.62 5.91 13.70
C ALA A 437 -26.87 7.23 14.46
N ARG A 438 -26.17 8.32 14.11
CA ARG A 438 -26.43 9.67 14.64
C ARG A 438 -27.86 10.13 14.31
N LYS A 439 -28.33 9.90 13.07
CA LYS A 439 -29.72 10.19 12.66
C LYS A 439 -30.74 9.29 13.40
N ALA A 440 -30.39 8.05 13.69
CA ALA A 440 -31.21 7.10 14.45
C ALA A 440 -31.20 7.34 15.98
N GLY A 441 -30.48 8.36 16.47
CA GLY A 441 -30.52 8.80 17.86
C GLY A 441 -29.30 8.42 18.72
N LEU A 442 -28.23 7.89 18.13
CA LEU A 442 -26.99 7.60 18.87
C LEU A 442 -26.34 8.89 19.40
N ARG A 443 -26.20 9.00 20.72
CA ARG A 443 -25.58 10.14 21.45
C ARG A 443 -24.22 9.82 22.05
N VAL A 444 -23.92 8.55 22.31
CA VAL A 444 -22.62 8.09 22.83
C VAL A 444 -21.46 8.58 21.93
N PRO A 445 -20.37 9.15 22.48
CA PRO A 445 -19.19 9.54 21.70
C PRO A 445 -18.63 8.39 20.86
N ILE A 446 -18.21 8.69 19.62
CA ILE A 446 -17.57 7.73 18.72
C ILE A 446 -16.11 8.11 18.52
N ILE A 447 -15.23 7.11 18.60
CA ILE A 447 -13.82 7.21 18.25
C ILE A 447 -13.56 6.27 17.08
N PHE A 448 -12.83 6.73 16.07
CA PHE A 448 -12.35 5.87 14.98
C PHE A 448 -11.03 5.23 15.40
N MET A 449 -11.02 3.91 15.56
CA MET A 449 -9.85 3.12 15.87
C MET A 449 -9.36 2.39 14.63
N GLY A 450 -8.06 2.41 14.36
CA GLY A 450 -7.48 1.71 13.22
C GLY A 450 -6.05 2.10 12.92
N TYR A 451 -5.64 1.79 11.70
CA TYR A 451 -4.28 1.96 11.19
C TYR A 451 -4.17 3.22 10.34
N TYR A 452 -2.98 3.79 10.25
CA TYR A 452 -2.73 5.06 9.59
C TYR A 452 -2.82 4.97 8.07
N ASN A 453 -2.58 3.80 7.44
CA ASN A 453 -2.58 3.70 5.97
C ASN A 453 -3.95 4.02 5.31
N PRO A 454 -5.09 3.44 5.75
CA PRO A 454 -6.41 3.85 5.26
C PRO A 454 -6.72 5.35 5.46
N LEU A 455 -6.20 5.96 6.54
CA LEU A 455 -6.36 7.40 6.80
C LEU A 455 -5.50 8.24 5.85
N LEU A 456 -4.23 7.88 5.69
CA LEU A 456 -3.28 8.53 4.78
C LEU A 456 -3.79 8.49 3.32
N ARG A 457 -4.33 7.34 2.89
CA ARG A 457 -4.88 7.15 1.54
C ARG A 457 -6.18 7.94 1.32
N TYR A 458 -7.02 8.09 2.35
CA TYR A 458 -8.21 8.97 2.32
C TYR A 458 -7.85 10.47 2.32
N GLY A 459 -6.63 10.80 2.78
CA GLY A 459 -6.13 12.15 2.98
C GLY A 459 -6.54 12.71 4.34
N GLU A 460 -5.56 13.01 5.21
CA GLU A 460 -5.78 13.40 6.61
C GLU A 460 -6.82 14.53 6.78
N ASP A 461 -6.56 15.68 6.16
CA ASP A 461 -7.41 16.88 6.28
C ASP A 461 -8.81 16.68 5.69
N LYS A 462 -9.02 15.68 4.82
CA LYS A 462 -10.34 15.22 4.36
C LYS A 462 -11.00 14.28 5.39
N MET A 463 -10.28 13.27 5.89
CA MET A 463 -10.77 12.39 6.96
C MET A 463 -11.27 13.20 8.16
N LEU A 464 -10.48 14.17 8.63
CA LEU A 464 -10.81 14.99 9.81
C LEU A 464 -12.08 15.83 9.60
N ARG A 465 -12.25 16.45 8.42
CA ARG A 465 -13.51 17.13 8.05
C ARG A 465 -14.69 16.17 8.06
N ASP A 466 -14.55 15.04 7.36
CA ASP A 466 -15.68 14.16 7.09
C ASP A 466 -16.12 13.41 8.35
N CYS A 467 -15.18 13.12 9.26
CA CYS A 467 -15.41 12.63 10.63
C CYS A 467 -16.16 13.64 11.49
N GLN A 468 -15.72 14.91 11.51
CA GLN A 468 -16.42 15.99 12.22
C GLN A 468 -17.87 16.12 11.71
N GLN A 469 -18.07 16.12 10.39
CA GLN A 469 -19.40 16.18 9.78
C GLN A 469 -20.25 14.92 10.01
N ALA A 470 -19.62 13.76 10.18
CA ALA A 470 -20.33 12.50 10.45
C ALA A 470 -20.82 12.40 11.90
N GLY A 471 -20.18 13.08 12.85
CA GLY A 471 -20.45 12.94 14.28
C GLY A 471 -19.46 12.02 15.02
N VAL A 472 -18.26 11.84 14.48
CA VAL A 472 -17.11 11.24 15.19
C VAL A 472 -16.49 12.29 16.12
N ASN A 473 -15.89 11.86 17.23
CA ASN A 473 -15.35 12.72 18.29
C ASN A 473 -13.80 12.66 18.41
N GLY A 474 -13.15 11.61 17.90
CA GLY A 474 -11.69 11.48 17.94
C GLY A 474 -11.15 10.22 17.25
N PHE A 475 -9.85 9.99 17.39
CA PHE A 475 -9.14 8.84 16.80
C PHE A 475 -8.21 8.12 17.78
N ILE A 476 -8.08 6.81 17.58
CA ILE A 476 -6.98 5.97 18.07
C ILE A 476 -6.27 5.42 16.82
N MET A 477 -5.11 5.98 16.47
CA MET A 477 -4.25 5.44 15.41
C MET A 477 -3.18 4.56 16.05
N VAL A 478 -3.30 3.24 15.87
CA VAL A 478 -2.54 2.24 16.64
C VAL A 478 -1.07 2.13 16.24
N ASP A 479 -0.71 2.66 15.08
CA ASP A 479 0.57 2.53 14.38
C ASP A 479 1.22 3.91 14.08
N LEU A 480 0.74 4.99 14.69
CA LEU A 480 1.22 6.35 14.43
C LEU A 480 2.30 6.77 15.44
N PRO A 481 3.57 6.98 15.02
CA PRO A 481 4.65 7.34 15.94
C PRO A 481 4.48 8.78 16.49
N PRO A 482 4.92 9.08 17.73
CA PRO A 482 4.70 10.37 18.40
C PRO A 482 5.13 11.61 17.59
N GLU A 483 6.19 11.49 16.81
CA GLU A 483 6.75 12.53 15.94
C GLU A 483 5.74 12.97 14.86
N GLU A 484 4.90 12.04 14.38
CA GLU A 484 3.79 12.31 13.47
C GLU A 484 2.51 12.59 14.26
N ALA A 485 2.29 11.92 15.38
CA ALA A 485 1.12 12.11 16.24
C ALA A 485 1.02 13.54 16.79
N VAL A 486 2.14 14.22 17.07
CA VAL A 486 2.14 15.65 17.44
C VAL A 486 1.53 16.51 16.33
N LYS A 487 1.86 16.24 15.06
CA LYS A 487 1.33 16.96 13.88
C LYS A 487 -0.14 16.60 13.64
N PHE A 488 -0.46 15.31 13.68
CA PHE A 488 -1.82 14.80 13.54
C PHE A 488 -2.76 15.36 14.62
N ARG A 489 -2.33 15.39 15.89
CA ARG A 489 -3.07 15.98 17.02
C ARG A 489 -3.31 17.49 16.86
N GLN A 490 -2.37 18.24 16.27
CA GLN A 490 -2.63 19.64 15.90
C GLN A 490 -3.74 19.75 14.84
N SER A 491 -3.72 18.88 13.83
CA SER A 491 -4.78 18.78 12.81
C SER A 491 -6.13 18.33 13.40
N CYS A 492 -6.17 17.39 14.35
CA CYS A 492 -7.38 16.99 15.06
C CYS A 492 -8.00 18.18 15.83
N ARG A 493 -7.17 18.95 16.57
CA ARG A 493 -7.61 20.15 17.30
C ARG A 493 -8.25 21.21 16.39
N LYS A 494 -7.72 21.42 15.17
CA LYS A 494 -8.32 22.31 14.13
C LYS A 494 -9.77 21.94 13.81
N TYR A 495 -10.13 20.65 13.87
CA TYR A 495 -11.48 20.14 13.61
C TYR A 495 -12.28 19.79 14.87
N LYS A 496 -11.83 20.18 16.07
CA LYS A 496 -12.46 19.82 17.36
C LYS A 496 -12.62 18.29 17.53
N LEU A 497 -11.63 17.53 17.09
CA LEU A 497 -11.52 16.09 17.30
C LEU A 497 -10.39 15.79 18.28
N SER A 498 -10.57 14.78 19.13
CA SER A 498 -9.54 14.29 20.05
C SER A 498 -8.55 13.33 19.36
N TYR A 499 -7.31 13.28 19.83
CA TYR A 499 -6.38 12.19 19.53
C TYR A 499 -6.00 11.49 20.84
N VAL A 500 -6.27 10.18 20.90
CA VAL A 500 -6.02 9.34 22.07
C VAL A 500 -4.70 8.58 21.85
N PRO A 501 -3.64 8.91 22.62
CA PRO A 501 -2.38 8.18 22.58
C PRO A 501 -2.50 6.83 23.31
N LEU A 502 -1.74 5.85 22.84
CA LEU A 502 -1.58 4.55 23.50
C LEU A 502 -0.30 4.54 24.36
N ILE A 503 -0.34 3.83 25.48
CA ILE A 503 0.81 3.57 26.36
C ILE A 503 0.86 2.08 26.70
N ALA A 504 2.03 1.46 26.57
CA ALA A 504 2.27 0.04 26.79
C ALA A 504 3.09 -0.22 28.07
N PRO A 505 3.16 -1.45 28.58
CA PRO A 505 4.01 -1.79 29.73
C PRO A 505 5.50 -1.57 29.45
N SER A 506 5.90 -1.69 28.17
CA SER A 506 7.25 -1.43 27.68
C SER A 506 7.59 0.05 27.48
N THR A 507 6.62 0.98 27.51
CA THR A 507 6.87 2.42 27.26
C THR A 507 7.80 3.02 28.32
N SER A 508 8.96 3.54 27.89
CA SER A 508 9.90 4.29 28.74
C SER A 508 9.32 5.61 29.28
N ASP A 509 9.80 6.04 30.47
CA ASP A 509 9.35 7.27 31.13
C ASP A 509 9.51 8.55 30.28
N LYS A 510 10.58 8.65 29.48
CA LYS A 510 10.80 9.78 28.54
C LYS A 510 9.65 9.88 27.52
N ARG A 511 9.23 8.72 27.00
CA ARG A 511 8.19 8.56 25.99
C ARG A 511 6.79 8.69 26.60
N MET A 512 6.58 8.13 27.80
CA MET A 512 5.34 8.24 28.58
C MET A 512 4.99 9.70 28.87
N LYS A 513 5.96 10.53 29.28
CA LYS A 513 5.79 11.98 29.49
C LYS A 513 5.32 12.71 28.24
N LEU A 514 5.87 12.37 27.07
CA LEU A 514 5.46 12.93 25.79
C LEU A 514 4.02 12.51 25.44
N LEU A 515 3.71 11.21 25.52
CA LEU A 515 2.38 10.66 25.23
C LEU A 515 1.31 11.30 26.13
N CYS A 516 1.62 11.49 27.42
CA CYS A 516 0.77 12.23 28.35
C CYS A 516 0.58 13.71 27.95
N LYS A 517 1.66 14.42 27.53
CA LYS A 517 1.62 15.84 27.09
C LYS A 517 0.83 16.05 25.78
N ILE A 518 0.64 15.00 24.96
CA ILE A 518 -0.19 15.06 23.74
C ILE A 518 -1.63 14.56 23.91
N ALA A 519 -1.96 13.86 24.99
CA ALA A 519 -3.35 13.48 25.27
C ALA A 519 -4.26 14.71 25.41
N ASP A 520 -5.52 14.61 24.99
CA ASP A 520 -6.52 15.69 25.14
C ASP A 520 -7.91 15.24 25.62
N SER A 521 -8.12 13.94 25.83
CA SER A 521 -9.36 13.42 26.44
C SER A 521 -9.11 12.28 27.44
N PHE A 522 -8.45 11.20 27.02
CA PHE A 522 -7.95 10.11 27.88
C PHE A 522 -6.68 9.49 27.29
N ILE A 523 -6.04 8.60 28.06
CA ILE A 523 -4.89 7.79 27.65
C ILE A 523 -5.32 6.33 27.56
N TYR A 524 -5.05 5.67 26.44
CA TYR A 524 -5.30 4.22 26.28
C TYR A 524 -4.13 3.43 26.86
N VAL A 525 -4.36 2.65 27.92
CA VAL A 525 -3.34 1.84 28.57
C VAL A 525 -3.51 0.36 28.17
N VAL A 526 -2.50 -0.18 27.48
CA VAL A 526 -2.47 -1.57 27.06
C VAL A 526 -1.97 -2.42 28.23
N SER A 527 -2.80 -3.31 28.79
CA SER A 527 -2.44 -4.05 30.03
C SER A 527 -1.45 -5.20 29.84
N ARG A 528 -1.18 -5.63 28.60
CA ARG A 528 -0.36 -6.82 28.28
C ARG A 528 0.61 -6.57 27.13
N MET A 529 1.71 -7.31 27.15
CA MET A 529 2.56 -7.51 25.98
C MET A 529 1.90 -8.60 25.12
N GLY A 530 1.46 -8.24 23.90
CA GLY A 530 0.92 -9.18 22.92
C GLY A 530 -0.58 -9.00 22.62
N VAL A 531 -1.01 -9.61 21.51
CA VAL A 531 -2.38 -9.50 20.99
C VAL A 531 -3.36 -10.41 21.75
N THR A 532 -4.66 -10.09 21.74
CA THR A 532 -5.62 -10.71 22.70
C THR A 532 -5.86 -12.22 22.48
N GLY A 533 -5.53 -13.05 23.48
CA GLY A 533 -5.88 -14.47 23.51
C GLY A 533 -5.78 -15.13 24.91
N ALA A 534 -6.90 -15.67 25.38
CA ALA A 534 -7.07 -16.75 26.37
C ALA A 534 -5.95 -17.08 27.40
N THR A 535 -5.63 -16.16 28.32
CA THR A 535 -5.01 -16.50 29.63
C THR A 535 -5.67 -15.68 30.74
N GLY A 536 -5.95 -16.31 31.90
CA GLY A 536 -6.98 -15.86 32.85
C GLY A 536 -6.59 -14.85 33.94
N SER A 537 -5.38 -14.27 33.94
CA SER A 537 -4.92 -13.36 35.00
C SER A 537 -4.73 -11.92 34.52
N LEU A 538 -5.06 -10.94 35.37
CA LEU A 538 -4.66 -9.55 35.17
C LEU A 538 -3.15 -9.41 35.42
N ASN A 539 -2.51 -8.48 34.71
CA ASN A 539 -1.09 -8.22 34.83
C ASN A 539 -0.78 -7.62 36.22
N THR A 540 0.07 -8.29 37.01
CA THR A 540 0.41 -7.86 38.37
C THR A 540 1.14 -6.52 38.43
N LYS A 541 1.78 -6.08 37.33
CA LYS A 541 2.43 -4.76 37.19
C LYS A 541 1.50 -3.64 36.71
N LEU A 542 0.22 -3.92 36.47
CA LEU A 542 -0.75 -2.92 35.98
C LEU A 542 -0.92 -1.72 36.94
N PRO A 543 -0.98 -1.87 38.27
CA PRO A 543 -1.04 -0.73 39.18
C PRO A 543 0.19 0.19 39.09
N ASP A 544 1.40 -0.38 38.95
CA ASP A 544 2.64 0.39 38.81
C ASP A 544 2.67 1.19 37.50
N LEU A 545 2.17 0.59 36.42
CA LEU A 545 2.02 1.26 35.12
C LEU A 545 1.02 2.42 35.21
N LEU A 546 -0.13 2.22 35.85
CA LEU A 546 -1.13 3.27 36.04
C LEU A 546 -0.60 4.41 36.93
N ALA A 547 0.12 4.10 38.00
CA ALA A 547 0.76 5.12 38.84
C ALA A 547 1.74 5.99 38.04
N ARG A 548 2.58 5.39 37.18
CA ARG A 548 3.48 6.12 36.26
C ARG A 548 2.69 6.98 35.25
N VAL A 549 1.59 6.46 34.70
CA VAL A 549 0.73 7.23 33.77
C VAL A 549 0.08 8.41 34.49
N HIS A 550 -0.57 8.21 35.64
CA HIS A 550 -1.20 9.29 36.41
C HIS A 550 -0.20 10.35 36.92
N GLN A 551 1.04 9.95 37.24
CA GLN A 551 2.12 10.88 37.59
C GLN A 551 2.44 11.87 36.45
N TYR A 552 2.28 11.45 35.20
CA TYR A 552 2.63 12.25 34.01
C TYR A 552 1.42 12.80 33.25
N SER A 553 0.21 12.27 33.46
CA SER A 553 -1.01 12.65 32.73
C SER A 553 -1.60 14.01 33.10
N GLY A 554 -1.12 14.64 34.18
CA GLY A 554 -1.66 15.92 34.66
C GLY A 554 -3.14 15.86 35.09
N GLY A 555 -3.66 14.67 35.37
CA GLY A 555 -5.07 14.43 35.68
C GLY A 555 -5.94 14.00 34.50
N VAL A 556 -5.36 13.82 33.30
CA VAL A 556 -6.04 13.14 32.19
C VAL A 556 -6.30 11.67 32.58
N PRO A 557 -7.54 11.16 32.42
CA PRO A 557 -7.92 9.80 32.83
C PRO A 557 -7.24 8.70 31.99
N ALA A 558 -7.07 7.53 32.59
CA ALA A 558 -6.58 6.32 31.93
C ALA A 558 -7.74 5.34 31.67
N ALA A 559 -7.80 4.80 30.45
CA ALA A 559 -8.68 3.69 30.10
C ALA A 559 -7.85 2.44 29.80
N VAL A 560 -8.06 1.35 30.55
CA VAL A 560 -7.26 0.13 30.42
C VAL A 560 -7.95 -0.89 29.52
N GLY A 561 -7.23 -1.34 28.49
CA GLY A 561 -7.69 -2.41 27.59
C GLY A 561 -6.97 -3.74 27.80
N PHE A 562 -7.40 -4.72 26.98
CA PHE A 562 -6.88 -6.10 26.89
C PHE A 562 -7.20 -6.99 28.11
N GLY A 563 -7.55 -8.26 27.86
CA GLY A 563 -7.81 -9.27 28.89
C GLY A 563 -9.18 -9.19 29.61
N VAL A 564 -9.95 -8.11 29.42
CA VAL A 564 -11.29 -7.96 30.01
C VAL A 564 -12.34 -8.68 29.16
N SER A 565 -13.08 -9.61 29.78
CA SER A 565 -14.14 -10.40 29.13
C SER A 565 -15.35 -10.67 30.05
N THR A 566 -15.19 -10.64 31.37
CA THR A 566 -16.26 -10.84 32.34
C THR A 566 -16.53 -9.59 33.18
N ARG A 567 -17.64 -9.59 33.93
CA ARG A 567 -18.00 -8.50 34.85
C ARG A 567 -16.96 -8.32 35.96
N GLU A 568 -16.40 -9.42 36.46
CA GLU A 568 -15.39 -9.44 37.51
C GLU A 568 -14.08 -8.80 37.03
N HIS A 569 -13.69 -9.07 35.77
CA HIS A 569 -12.55 -8.39 35.13
C HIS A 569 -12.82 -6.88 35.01
N PHE A 570 -14.02 -6.49 34.56
CA PHE A 570 -14.41 -5.08 34.44
C PHE A 570 -14.41 -4.35 35.79
N GLN A 571 -14.95 -4.98 36.85
CA GLN A 571 -14.95 -4.43 38.21
C GLN A 571 -13.54 -4.36 38.81
N SER A 572 -12.69 -5.36 38.56
CA SER A 572 -11.30 -5.36 39.04
C SER A 572 -10.47 -4.24 38.39
N VAL A 573 -10.51 -4.11 37.06
CA VAL A 573 -9.79 -3.02 36.36
C VAL A 573 -10.39 -1.66 36.70
N GLY A 574 -11.72 -1.55 36.76
CA GLY A 574 -12.44 -0.34 37.14
C GLY A 574 -12.29 0.08 38.61
N SER A 575 -11.57 -0.68 39.43
CA SER A 575 -11.17 -0.28 40.78
C SER A 575 -9.84 0.50 40.82
N ILE A 576 -9.07 0.49 39.74
CA ILE A 576 -7.74 1.12 39.63
C ILE A 576 -7.59 2.07 38.42
N ALA A 577 -8.56 2.12 37.49
CA ALA A 577 -8.54 2.99 36.31
C ALA A 577 -9.89 3.68 36.07
N GLU A 578 -9.87 4.88 35.48
CA GLU A 578 -11.08 5.67 35.20
C GLU A 578 -11.94 5.10 34.06
N GLY A 579 -11.38 4.25 33.20
CA GLY A 579 -12.09 3.57 32.14
C GLY A 579 -11.60 2.14 31.90
N VAL A 580 -12.46 1.33 31.31
CA VAL A 580 -12.16 -0.06 30.93
C VAL A 580 -12.57 -0.27 29.48
N VAL A 581 -11.67 -0.83 28.67
CA VAL A 581 -11.88 -1.08 27.23
C VAL A 581 -12.13 -2.57 26.97
N ILE A 582 -13.22 -2.87 26.26
CA ILE A 582 -13.58 -4.23 25.85
C ILE A 582 -13.82 -4.28 24.34
N GLY A 583 -13.10 -5.15 23.64
CA GLY A 583 -13.24 -5.34 22.19
C GLY A 583 -13.44 -6.80 21.80
N SER A 584 -12.40 -7.62 21.92
CA SER A 584 -12.39 -9.00 21.41
C SER A 584 -13.53 -9.89 21.96
N GLN A 585 -14.01 -9.65 23.19
CA GLN A 585 -15.18 -10.38 23.71
C GLN A 585 -16.49 -9.93 23.05
N ILE A 586 -16.69 -8.64 22.80
CA ILE A 586 -17.87 -8.10 22.11
C ILE A 586 -17.93 -8.67 20.69
N VAL A 587 -16.81 -8.62 19.96
CA VAL A 587 -16.67 -9.25 18.63
C VAL A 587 -16.93 -10.76 18.67
N THR A 588 -16.56 -11.44 19.78
CA THR A 588 -16.85 -12.87 19.98
C THR A 588 -18.35 -13.13 20.19
N GLU A 589 -19.06 -12.33 20.98
CA GLU A 589 -20.51 -12.50 21.16
C GLU A 589 -21.30 -12.12 19.89
N MET A 590 -20.86 -11.10 19.13
CA MET A 590 -21.40 -10.80 17.79
C MET A 590 -21.26 -12.00 16.85
N GLY A 591 -20.09 -12.66 16.84
CA GLY A 591 -19.80 -13.82 16.00
C GLY A 591 -20.48 -15.14 16.43
N LYS A 592 -21.05 -15.19 17.63
CA LYS A 592 -21.88 -16.32 18.12
C LYS A 592 -23.38 -16.10 17.88
N ALA A 593 -23.82 -14.85 17.72
CA ALA A 593 -25.23 -14.51 17.60
C ALA A 593 -25.84 -15.11 16.32
N ALA A 594 -27.13 -15.46 16.39
CA ALA A 594 -27.89 -15.78 15.19
C ALA A 594 -27.99 -14.55 14.27
N THR A 595 -28.20 -14.77 12.96
CA THR A 595 -28.33 -13.71 11.96
C THR A 595 -29.38 -12.66 12.38
N GLY A 596 -29.00 -11.38 12.37
CA GLY A 596 -29.86 -10.28 12.83
C GLY A 596 -30.07 -10.18 14.34
N GLN A 597 -29.36 -10.97 15.17
CA GLN A 597 -29.38 -10.87 16.63
C GLN A 597 -28.09 -10.28 17.23
N ALA A 598 -27.09 -9.92 16.39
CA ALA A 598 -25.80 -9.40 16.85
C ALA A 598 -25.95 -8.15 17.74
N ALA A 599 -26.78 -7.18 17.33
CA ALA A 599 -27.08 -5.99 18.11
C ALA A 599 -27.65 -6.30 19.51
N LYS A 600 -28.53 -7.30 19.61
CA LYS A 600 -29.15 -7.74 20.85
C LYS A 600 -28.15 -8.47 21.76
N ALA A 601 -27.33 -9.35 21.20
CA ALA A 601 -26.25 -10.01 21.94
C ALA A 601 -25.24 -9.01 22.52
N VAL A 602 -24.87 -7.97 21.76
CA VAL A 602 -24.00 -6.88 22.22
C VAL A 602 -24.68 -6.06 23.33
N GLN A 603 -25.96 -5.72 23.18
CA GLN A 603 -26.72 -5.02 24.22
C GLN A 603 -26.74 -5.81 25.53
N ASP A 604 -27.07 -7.10 25.48
CA ASP A 604 -27.22 -7.93 26.68
C ASP A 604 -25.87 -8.20 27.35
N TYR A 605 -24.80 -8.41 26.57
CA TYR A 605 -23.44 -8.49 27.08
C TYR A 605 -23.01 -7.18 27.78
N CYS A 606 -23.20 -6.03 27.13
CA CYS A 606 -22.83 -4.74 27.74
C CYS A 606 -23.67 -4.44 28.99
N SER A 607 -24.97 -4.78 28.98
CA SER A 607 -25.85 -4.66 30.15
C SER A 607 -25.36 -5.54 31.32
N HIS A 608 -24.94 -6.77 31.02
CA HIS A 608 -24.38 -7.69 32.02
C HIS A 608 -23.05 -7.20 32.60
N ILE A 609 -22.14 -6.68 31.77
CA ILE A 609 -20.86 -6.12 32.21
C ILE A 609 -21.08 -4.87 33.09
N THR A 610 -21.88 -3.92 32.63
CA THR A 610 -22.08 -2.64 33.34
C THR A 610 -23.04 -2.75 34.52
N GLY A 611 -23.96 -3.71 34.51
CA GLY A 611 -25.11 -3.75 35.43
C GLY A 611 -26.11 -2.64 35.20
N ARG A 612 -26.14 -2.05 34.00
CA ARG A 612 -27.02 -0.94 33.62
C ARG A 612 -27.77 -1.29 32.34
N THR A 613 -29.04 -0.92 32.29
CA THR A 613 -29.82 -0.85 31.04
C THR A 613 -30.26 0.60 30.88
N VAL A 614 -30.00 1.20 29.72
CA VAL A 614 -30.40 2.58 29.42
C VAL A 614 -31.70 2.55 28.61
N GLU A 615 -32.71 3.30 29.04
CA GLU A 615 -33.96 3.41 28.28
C GLU A 615 -33.71 4.00 26.90
N ALA A 616 -34.26 3.35 25.87
CA ALA A 616 -34.16 3.82 24.49
C ALA A 616 -34.93 5.14 24.33
N ALA A 617 -34.23 6.21 23.96
CA ALA A 617 -34.83 7.52 23.76
C ALA A 617 -35.85 7.50 22.61
N GLN A 618 -37.14 7.59 22.95
CA GLN A 618 -38.26 7.67 22.00
C GLN A 618 -38.03 8.81 20.98
N PRO A 619 -38.19 8.56 19.65
CA PRO A 619 -37.99 9.57 18.62
C PRO A 619 -39.13 10.59 18.64
N ARG A 620 -38.99 11.65 19.43
CA ARG A 620 -39.96 12.76 19.46
C ARG A 620 -39.97 13.52 18.12
N PRO A 621 -41.16 13.75 17.52
CA PRO A 621 -41.30 14.70 16.42
C PRO A 621 -40.90 16.12 16.86
N LEU A 622 -40.28 16.88 15.95
CA LEU A 622 -39.91 18.28 16.18
C LEU A 622 -41.14 19.19 16.08
N ALA A 623 -41.84 19.37 17.20
CA ALA A 623 -42.77 20.49 17.37
C ALA A 623 -41.96 21.77 17.67
N VAL A 624 -41.98 22.74 16.76
CA VAL A 624 -41.36 24.05 16.97
C VAL A 624 -42.29 24.90 17.84
N ALA A 625 -41.95 25.02 19.12
CA ALA A 625 -42.59 25.96 20.04
C ALA A 625 -41.66 27.17 20.24
N ALA A 626 -42.17 28.37 19.95
CA ALA A 626 -41.49 29.63 20.28
C ALA A 626 -41.86 30.07 21.71
N SER A 627 -40.87 30.50 22.49
CA SER A 627 -41.06 31.13 23.79
C SER A 627 -39.98 32.18 24.03
N ASP A 628 -40.34 33.24 24.73
CA ASP A 628 -39.68 34.55 24.68
C ASP A 628 -38.79 34.80 25.93
N LYS A 629 -37.80 35.69 25.77
CA LYS A 629 -37.06 36.47 26.81
C LYS A 629 -36.19 35.80 27.88
N ASP A 630 -34.92 36.26 27.86
CA ASP A 630 -34.11 36.77 28.98
C ASP A 630 -34.50 36.42 30.43
N THR A 631 -33.60 35.69 31.11
CA THR A 631 -32.76 36.27 32.18
C THR A 631 -31.68 35.27 32.62
N ALA A 632 -30.46 35.75 32.82
CA ALA A 632 -29.35 34.96 33.37
C ALA A 632 -28.53 35.82 34.36
N PRO A 633 -28.14 35.30 35.54
CA PRO A 633 -27.40 36.06 36.55
C PRO A 633 -25.92 36.21 36.17
N ALA A 634 -25.34 37.35 36.56
CA ALA A 634 -23.91 37.60 36.38
C ALA A 634 -23.05 36.80 37.38
N VAL A 635 -21.88 36.35 36.92
CA VAL A 635 -20.85 35.70 37.73
C VAL A 635 -19.55 36.49 37.58
N SER A 636 -18.96 36.94 38.68
CA SER A 636 -17.64 37.59 38.71
C SER A 636 -16.50 36.58 38.56
N VAL A 637 -15.34 37.05 38.13
CA VAL A 637 -14.11 36.23 37.99
C VAL A 637 -12.97 36.98 38.68
N ASP A 638 -12.32 36.33 39.65
CA ASP A 638 -11.42 37.01 40.60
C ASP A 638 -10.01 37.31 40.04
N SER A 639 -9.64 36.70 38.90
CA SER A 639 -8.40 37.04 38.18
C SER A 639 -8.47 36.69 36.68
N VAL A 640 -7.66 37.36 35.86
CA VAL A 640 -7.51 37.08 34.43
C VAL A 640 -6.03 36.97 34.10
N ILE A 641 -5.58 35.76 33.78
CA ILE A 641 -4.25 35.46 33.26
C ILE A 641 -4.14 36.01 31.83
N ARG A 642 -2.99 36.56 31.47
CA ARG A 642 -2.71 37.23 30.20
C ARG A 642 -1.62 36.50 29.42
N ASP A 643 -1.44 36.87 28.15
CA ASP A 643 -0.34 36.36 27.32
C ASP A 643 1.05 36.71 27.91
N GLU A 644 1.10 37.72 28.80
CA GLU A 644 2.27 38.14 29.60
C GLU A 644 2.74 37.05 30.60
N ASP A 645 1.83 36.19 31.08
CA ASP A 645 2.07 35.22 32.16
C ASP A 645 2.55 33.85 31.65
N VAL A 646 2.77 33.69 30.34
CA VAL A 646 3.09 32.40 29.68
C VAL A 646 4.59 32.32 29.35
N PRO A 647 5.37 31.40 29.96
CA PRO A 647 6.80 31.28 29.69
C PRO A 647 7.13 30.93 28.23
N SER A 648 8.13 31.62 27.67
CA SER A 648 8.59 31.44 26.30
C SER A 648 9.54 30.24 26.15
N GLU A 649 9.01 29.01 26.21
CA GLU A 649 9.75 27.79 25.85
C GLU A 649 9.68 27.49 24.34
N PRO A 650 10.65 26.71 23.78
CA PRO A 650 10.55 26.15 22.43
C PRO A 650 9.29 25.30 22.24
N GLY A 651 8.77 25.26 21.02
CA GLY A 651 7.54 24.53 20.70
C GLY A 651 7.69 23.03 20.90
N LEU A 652 6.59 22.33 21.19
CA LEU A 652 6.64 20.89 21.48
C LEU A 652 7.28 20.07 20.33
N ALA A 653 7.09 20.47 19.07
CA ALA A 653 7.76 19.82 17.93
C ALA A 653 9.28 20.00 17.98
N ASP A 654 9.76 21.23 18.24
CA ASP A 654 11.18 21.53 18.41
C ASP A 654 11.77 20.75 19.60
N GLN A 655 10.98 20.57 20.68
CA GLN A 655 11.32 19.72 21.81
C GLN A 655 11.44 18.23 21.41
N LEU A 656 10.65 17.70 20.47
CA LEU A 656 10.80 16.30 19.98
C LEU A 656 12.09 16.13 19.15
N ASP A 657 12.31 17.00 18.17
CA ASP A 657 13.50 16.93 17.32
C ASP A 657 14.77 17.09 18.18
N ALA A 658 14.74 18.00 19.16
CA ALA A 658 15.78 18.10 20.18
C ALA A 658 15.89 16.86 21.08
N LEU A 659 14.79 16.21 21.48
CA LEU A 659 14.83 15.00 22.33
C LEU A 659 15.39 13.77 21.61
N ASN A 660 15.29 13.69 20.28
CA ASN A 660 15.92 12.64 19.49
C ASN A 660 17.37 13.00 19.11
N ALA A 661 17.70 14.29 19.00
CA ALA A 661 19.08 14.76 18.87
C ALA A 661 19.90 14.69 20.18
N ALA A 662 19.26 14.83 21.35
CA ALA A 662 19.90 15.07 22.64
C ALA A 662 20.52 13.80 23.26
N SER A 663 21.64 13.39 22.68
CA SER A 663 22.80 13.02 23.49
C SER A 663 23.40 14.30 24.09
N ASN A 664 22.91 14.74 25.26
CA ASN A 664 23.44 15.87 26.04
C ASN A 664 23.58 17.25 25.32
N GLY A 665 22.50 17.77 24.75
CA GLY A 665 22.30 19.23 24.59
C GLY A 665 23.21 19.99 23.60
N THR A 666 24.10 19.31 22.88
CA THR A 666 24.86 19.88 21.75
C THR A 666 24.08 19.77 20.43
N ALA A 667 24.66 20.30 19.34
CA ALA A 667 24.14 20.18 17.98
C ALA A 667 23.79 18.71 17.63
N PRO A 668 22.81 18.46 16.73
CA PRO A 668 22.32 17.12 16.43
C PRO A 668 23.47 16.17 16.07
N ASN A 669 23.55 15.06 16.80
CA ASN A 669 24.66 14.13 16.75
C ASN A 669 24.86 13.60 15.30
N PRO A 670 26.00 13.86 14.64
CA PRO A 670 26.25 13.39 13.27
C PRO A 670 26.37 11.86 13.16
N ASP A 671 26.59 11.17 14.29
CA ASP A 671 26.63 9.70 14.37
C ASP A 671 25.22 9.08 14.56
N ALA A 672 24.17 9.89 14.75
CA ALA A 672 22.81 9.40 14.91
C ALA A 672 22.27 8.84 13.59
N ILE A 673 21.69 7.63 13.64
CA ILE A 673 21.19 6.96 12.46
C ILE A 673 19.91 7.66 11.96
N PRO A 674 19.84 8.11 10.68
CA PRO A 674 18.64 8.71 10.15
C PRO A 674 17.46 7.72 10.17
N SER A 675 16.40 8.07 10.90
CA SER A 675 15.17 7.27 10.97
C SER A 675 14.32 7.32 9.70
N ARG A 676 14.71 8.18 8.75
CA ARG A 676 14.02 8.40 7.46
C ARG A 676 14.98 8.63 6.30
N PHE A 677 14.50 8.28 5.12
CA PHE A 677 15.13 8.53 3.82
C PHE A 677 14.18 9.44 3.02
N GLY A 678 14.43 10.76 3.07
CA GLY A 678 13.46 11.75 2.63
C GLY A 678 12.15 11.64 3.41
N GLN A 679 11.03 11.38 2.71
CA GLN A 679 9.72 11.15 3.34
C GLN A 679 9.49 9.72 3.84
N PHE A 680 10.33 8.77 3.45
CA PHE A 680 10.16 7.33 3.71
C PHE A 680 10.90 6.88 4.97
N GLY A 681 10.55 5.71 5.52
CA GLY A 681 11.11 5.19 6.77
C GLY A 681 10.14 5.35 7.95
N GLY A 682 10.66 5.72 9.11
CA GLY A 682 9.91 5.88 10.36
C GLY A 682 9.70 4.57 11.12
N GLN A 683 8.88 4.64 12.17
CA GLN A 683 8.53 3.54 13.08
C GLN A 683 7.01 3.49 13.25
N TYR A 684 6.30 3.13 12.18
CA TYR A 684 4.84 3.09 12.15
C TYR A 684 4.30 1.79 12.76
N VAL A 685 4.60 1.57 14.04
CA VAL A 685 4.33 0.33 14.77
C VAL A 685 3.52 0.58 16.04
N PRO A 686 2.91 -0.47 16.63
CA PRO A 686 2.28 -0.36 17.94
C PRO A 686 3.30 0.01 19.01
N GLU A 687 2.84 0.83 19.97
CA GLU A 687 3.66 1.35 21.06
C GLU A 687 4.42 0.26 21.83
N SER A 688 3.90 -0.97 21.90
CA SER A 688 4.55 -2.11 22.54
C SER A 688 5.92 -2.49 21.93
N LEU A 689 6.15 -2.24 20.64
CA LEU A 689 7.43 -2.52 19.95
C LEU A 689 8.50 -1.43 20.14
N MET A 690 8.11 -0.22 20.51
CA MET A 690 8.95 0.98 20.35
C MET A 690 10.24 0.93 21.17
N ASP A 691 10.16 0.55 22.44
CA ASP A 691 11.33 0.45 23.31
C ASP A 691 12.29 -0.70 22.92
N CYS A 692 11.81 -1.77 22.25
CA CYS A 692 12.69 -2.82 21.72
C CYS A 692 13.34 -2.44 20.37
N LEU A 693 12.67 -1.61 19.56
CA LEU A 693 13.33 -0.96 18.41
C LEU A 693 14.43 0.01 18.88
N ALA A 694 14.23 0.72 20.00
CA ALA A 694 15.25 1.56 20.61
C ALA A 694 16.41 0.75 21.23
N GLU A 695 16.13 -0.39 21.87
CA GLU A 695 17.16 -1.35 22.31
C GLU A 695 18.01 -1.84 21.12
N LEU A 696 17.35 -2.23 20.03
CA LEU A 696 18.01 -2.67 18.80
C LEU A 696 18.82 -1.57 18.13
N GLU A 697 18.32 -0.33 18.11
CA GLU A 697 19.05 0.82 17.59
C GLU A 697 20.29 1.14 18.42
N ALA A 698 20.19 1.12 19.75
CA ALA A 698 21.31 1.32 20.65
C ALA A 698 22.37 0.21 20.48
N GLY A 699 21.94 -1.06 20.46
CA GLY A 699 22.83 -2.21 20.26
C GLY A 699 23.51 -2.20 18.89
N PHE A 700 22.79 -1.83 17.83
CA PHE A 700 23.37 -1.68 16.49
C PHE A 700 24.34 -0.50 16.42
N SER A 701 24.03 0.65 17.02
CA SER A 701 24.91 1.83 17.03
C SER A 701 26.22 1.54 17.78
N GLN A 702 26.15 0.81 18.89
CA GLN A 702 27.33 0.32 19.61
C GLN A 702 28.15 -0.69 18.78
N ALA A 703 27.48 -1.62 18.09
CA ALA A 703 28.14 -2.60 17.23
C ALA A 703 28.79 -1.96 15.98
N LEU A 704 28.15 -0.96 15.38
CA LEU A 704 28.63 -0.22 14.21
C LEU A 704 29.98 0.46 14.48
N ASN A 705 30.12 1.04 15.68
CA ASN A 705 31.28 1.81 16.11
C ASN A 705 32.34 0.98 16.86
N ASP A 706 32.14 -0.32 17.08
CA ASP A 706 33.11 -1.22 17.72
C ASP A 706 33.98 -1.96 16.67
N PRO A 707 35.30 -1.73 16.61
CA PRO A 707 36.19 -2.48 15.74
C PRO A 707 36.15 -4.00 15.96
N LYS A 708 35.91 -4.47 17.20
CA LYS A 708 35.86 -5.90 17.53
C LYS A 708 34.61 -6.58 16.98
N PHE A 709 33.51 -5.85 16.81
CA PHE A 709 32.32 -6.36 16.11
C PHE A 709 32.65 -6.65 14.64
N TRP A 710 33.34 -5.72 13.98
CA TRP A 710 33.76 -5.89 12.60
C TRP A 710 34.86 -6.95 12.44
N GLU A 711 35.72 -7.13 13.43
CA GLU A 711 36.67 -8.25 13.51
C GLU A 711 35.93 -9.60 13.62
N GLU A 712 34.98 -9.73 14.57
CA GLU A 712 34.16 -10.94 14.73
C GLU A 712 33.35 -11.25 13.46
N TYR A 713 32.64 -10.27 12.89
CA TYR A 713 31.87 -10.43 11.65
C TYR A 713 32.75 -10.82 10.45
N ARG A 714 33.95 -10.22 10.31
CA ARG A 714 34.89 -10.56 9.23
C ARG A 714 35.59 -11.90 9.43
N SER A 715 35.78 -12.37 10.67
CA SER A 715 36.32 -13.70 10.95
C SER A 715 35.49 -14.84 10.31
N TYR A 716 34.19 -14.59 10.09
CA TYR A 716 33.29 -15.53 9.42
C TYR A 716 33.22 -15.37 7.89
N TYR A 717 34.00 -14.49 7.26
CA TYR A 717 34.02 -14.36 5.79
C TYR A 717 34.36 -15.69 5.08
N PRO A 718 35.38 -16.48 5.52
CA PRO A 718 35.64 -17.80 4.95
C PRO A 718 34.47 -18.79 5.12
N TYR A 719 33.70 -18.66 6.21
CA TYR A 719 32.51 -19.48 6.45
C TYR A 719 31.31 -19.05 5.59
N MET A 720 31.19 -17.76 5.27
CA MET A 720 30.16 -17.23 4.36
C MET A 720 30.51 -17.38 2.87
N GLY A 721 31.77 -17.66 2.52
CA GLY A 721 32.26 -17.67 1.14
C GLY A 721 32.62 -16.28 0.59
N ARG A 722 33.06 -15.35 1.46
CA ARG A 722 33.45 -13.98 1.09
C ARG A 722 34.97 -13.79 0.98
N PRO A 723 35.47 -12.90 0.08
CA PRO A 723 34.71 -12.09 -0.85
C PRO A 723 34.11 -12.92 -1.99
N SER A 724 32.88 -12.61 -2.41
CA SER A 724 32.23 -13.30 -3.52
C SER A 724 32.87 -12.86 -4.85
N SER A 725 32.95 -13.75 -5.85
CA SER A 725 33.66 -13.42 -7.08
C SER A 725 32.91 -12.43 -7.97
N LEU A 726 33.66 -11.60 -8.70
CA LEU A 726 33.16 -10.81 -9.83
C LEU A 726 33.56 -11.53 -11.12
N HIS A 727 32.57 -12.07 -11.83
CA HIS A 727 32.76 -12.94 -12.97
C HIS A 727 32.37 -12.22 -14.28
N PRO A 728 33.31 -11.99 -15.22
CA PRO A 728 32.97 -11.50 -16.56
C PRO A 728 32.14 -12.54 -17.31
N ALA A 729 31.03 -12.13 -17.91
CA ALA A 729 30.07 -12.99 -18.61
C ALA A 729 30.03 -12.65 -20.12
N PRO A 730 31.01 -13.14 -20.91
CA PRO A 730 31.17 -12.74 -22.30
C PRO A 730 30.06 -13.28 -23.21
N ARG A 731 29.53 -14.48 -22.95
CA ARG A 731 28.49 -15.10 -23.79
C ARG A 731 27.10 -14.50 -23.49
N LEU A 732 26.88 -14.07 -22.25
CA LEU A 732 25.74 -13.23 -21.89
C LEU A 732 25.86 -11.83 -22.50
N SER A 733 27.08 -11.27 -22.56
CA SER A 733 27.36 -9.99 -23.24
C SER A 733 27.05 -10.09 -24.74
N GLU A 734 27.48 -11.16 -25.41
CA GLU A 734 27.12 -11.48 -26.80
C GLU A 734 25.61 -11.62 -26.99
N ALA A 735 24.92 -12.39 -26.13
CA ALA A 735 23.46 -12.53 -26.14
C ALA A 735 22.69 -11.22 -25.88
N ALA A 736 23.34 -10.23 -25.26
CA ALA A 736 22.83 -8.87 -25.07
C ALA A 736 23.17 -7.90 -26.23
N GLY A 737 23.84 -8.38 -27.29
CA GLY A 737 24.22 -7.58 -28.48
C GLY A 737 25.70 -7.21 -28.56
N GLY A 738 26.55 -7.72 -27.66
CA GLY A 738 28.02 -7.66 -27.74
C GLY A 738 28.69 -6.30 -27.50
N ARG A 739 27.95 -5.19 -27.57
CA ARG A 739 28.49 -3.81 -27.42
C ARG A 739 28.67 -3.34 -25.98
N VAL A 740 28.16 -4.08 -24.99
CA VAL A 740 28.28 -3.79 -23.56
C VAL A 740 28.83 -5.03 -22.87
N ASN A 741 29.79 -4.86 -21.96
CA ASN A 741 30.33 -5.95 -21.15
C ASN A 741 29.43 -6.17 -19.93
N ILE A 742 29.10 -7.42 -19.64
CA ILE A 742 28.30 -7.83 -18.49
C ILE A 742 29.17 -8.61 -17.50
N TYR A 743 29.06 -8.27 -16.22
CA TYR A 743 29.74 -8.91 -15.10
C TYR A 743 28.72 -9.38 -14.08
N LEU A 744 28.97 -10.50 -13.41
CA LEU A 744 28.11 -11.09 -12.39
C LEU A 744 28.81 -11.03 -11.03
N LYS A 745 28.20 -10.36 -10.05
CA LYS A 745 28.63 -10.40 -8.64
C LYS A 745 28.00 -11.63 -7.98
N ARG A 746 28.82 -12.65 -7.70
CA ARG A 746 28.41 -14.04 -7.44
C ARG A 746 27.94 -14.32 -6.00
N GLU A 747 26.91 -13.61 -5.52
CA GLU A 747 26.28 -13.87 -4.22
C GLU A 747 25.54 -15.23 -4.16
N ASP A 748 25.35 -15.87 -5.31
CA ASP A 748 24.86 -17.23 -5.47
C ASP A 748 25.85 -18.30 -4.93
N LEU A 749 27.15 -17.99 -4.92
CA LEU A 749 28.21 -18.86 -4.39
C LEU A 749 28.42 -18.75 -2.88
N ASN A 750 27.77 -17.79 -2.22
CA ASN A 750 27.79 -17.66 -0.76
C ASN A 750 27.28 -18.95 -0.07
N HIS A 751 27.68 -19.15 1.18
CA HIS A 751 27.08 -20.18 2.03
C HIS A 751 25.56 -20.02 2.12
N THR A 752 24.84 -21.13 2.28
CA THR A 752 23.39 -21.32 2.04
C THR A 752 22.87 -21.06 0.61
N GLY A 753 23.59 -20.30 -0.23
CA GLY A 753 23.29 -20.10 -1.66
C GLY A 753 22.70 -18.75 -2.04
N SER A 754 22.82 -17.72 -1.20
CA SER A 754 22.34 -16.36 -1.51
C SER A 754 22.99 -15.25 -0.66
N HIS A 755 22.74 -13.99 -1.02
CA HIS A 755 23.09 -12.81 -0.24
C HIS A 755 22.50 -12.77 1.19
N LYS A 756 21.49 -13.59 1.52
CA LYS A 756 20.80 -13.50 2.84
C LYS A 756 21.72 -13.79 4.03
N ILE A 757 22.75 -14.61 3.85
CA ILE A 757 23.70 -14.99 4.91
C ILE A 757 24.43 -13.80 5.53
N ASN A 758 24.77 -12.78 4.73
CA ASN A 758 25.43 -11.54 5.17
C ASN A 758 24.63 -10.88 6.32
N ASN A 759 23.32 -10.74 6.09
CA ASN A 759 22.39 -10.10 7.02
C ASN A 759 22.07 -10.97 8.24
N ALA A 760 21.83 -12.27 8.03
CA ALA A 760 21.53 -13.22 9.10
C ALA A 760 22.67 -13.29 10.12
N LEU A 761 23.93 -13.34 9.67
CA LEU A 761 25.09 -13.29 10.55
C LEU A 761 25.14 -11.97 11.34
N GLY A 762 25.02 -10.83 10.66
CA GLY A 762 25.13 -9.52 11.29
C GLY A 762 24.10 -9.30 12.41
N GLN A 763 22.84 -9.61 12.15
CA GLN A 763 21.77 -9.49 13.16
C GLN A 763 21.92 -10.50 14.31
N ILE A 764 22.37 -11.74 14.07
CA ILE A 764 22.58 -12.71 15.16
C ILE A 764 23.79 -12.35 16.03
N LEU A 765 24.83 -11.70 15.49
CA LEU A 765 25.90 -11.12 16.31
C LEU A 765 25.40 -9.94 17.18
N ILE A 766 24.47 -9.11 16.68
CA ILE A 766 23.79 -8.09 17.50
C ILE A 766 22.93 -8.76 18.59
N ALA A 767 22.14 -9.79 18.25
CA ALA A 767 21.30 -10.52 19.20
C ALA A 767 22.11 -11.11 20.37
N ARG A 768 23.25 -11.75 20.07
CA ARG A 768 24.19 -12.27 21.08
C ARG A 768 24.76 -11.17 21.98
N ARG A 769 25.04 -9.98 21.44
CA ARG A 769 25.52 -8.81 22.20
C ARG A 769 24.45 -8.18 23.07
N LEU A 770 23.19 -8.18 22.62
CA LEU A 770 22.00 -7.81 23.40
C LEU A 770 21.56 -8.89 24.40
N GLY A 771 22.32 -9.99 24.56
CA GLY A 771 21.99 -11.08 25.48
C GLY A 771 20.75 -11.89 25.12
N LYS A 772 20.18 -11.70 23.93
CA LYS A 772 18.98 -12.40 23.46
C LYS A 772 19.31 -13.88 23.23
N THR A 773 18.45 -14.77 23.71
CA THR A 773 18.68 -16.22 23.75
C THR A 773 17.87 -16.99 22.70
N ARG A 774 16.88 -16.35 22.07
CA ARG A 774 15.98 -16.93 21.06
C ARG A 774 15.97 -16.09 19.79
N ILE A 775 15.86 -16.73 18.63
CA ILE A 775 15.76 -16.08 17.33
C ILE A 775 14.43 -16.42 16.66
N ILE A 776 13.79 -15.42 16.06
CA ILE A 776 12.67 -15.61 15.13
C ILE A 776 12.94 -14.89 13.81
N ALA A 777 12.35 -15.37 12.71
CA ALA A 777 12.40 -14.70 11.40
C ALA A 777 11.19 -15.09 10.53
N GLU A 778 10.88 -14.29 9.51
CA GLU A 778 9.95 -14.65 8.45
C GLU A 778 10.65 -15.44 7.33
N THR A 779 9.92 -16.07 6.41
CA THR A 779 10.43 -16.36 5.06
C THR A 779 9.28 -16.56 4.04
N GLY A 780 9.54 -16.18 2.79
CA GLY A 780 8.73 -16.52 1.61
C GLY A 780 9.37 -17.70 0.89
N ALA A 781 10.21 -17.45 -0.12
CA ALA A 781 11.04 -18.44 -0.85
C ALA A 781 12.08 -19.26 -0.03
N GLY A 782 11.88 -19.46 1.28
CA GLY A 782 12.70 -20.27 2.18
C GLY A 782 14.14 -19.78 2.48
N GLN A 783 14.78 -19.06 1.57
CA GLN A 783 16.21 -18.73 1.62
C GLN A 783 16.61 -17.88 2.85
N HIS A 784 15.75 -16.98 3.34
CA HIS A 784 16.05 -16.24 4.58
C HIS A 784 15.90 -17.12 5.82
N GLY A 785 14.87 -17.98 5.84
CA GLY A 785 14.71 -19.00 6.89
C GLY A 785 15.91 -19.95 6.96
N VAL A 786 16.41 -20.43 5.81
CA VAL A 786 17.61 -21.27 5.73
C VAL A 786 18.85 -20.53 6.22
N ALA A 787 19.06 -19.27 5.79
CA ALA A 787 20.19 -18.46 6.24
C ALA A 787 20.19 -18.22 7.76
N THR A 788 19.02 -17.87 8.30
CA THR A 788 18.83 -17.64 9.74
C THR A 788 19.03 -18.93 10.54
N ALA A 789 18.38 -20.04 10.16
CA ALA A 789 18.54 -21.34 10.79
C ALA A 789 19.99 -21.83 10.76
N THR A 790 20.71 -21.63 9.65
CA THR A 790 22.13 -21.98 9.51
C THR A 790 23.02 -21.28 10.54
N VAL A 791 22.84 -19.97 10.70
CA VAL A 791 23.61 -19.17 11.66
C VAL A 791 23.18 -19.47 13.10
N CYS A 792 21.89 -19.70 13.35
CA CYS A 792 21.38 -20.11 14.66
C CYS A 792 21.99 -21.45 15.11
N ALA A 793 22.02 -22.46 14.23
CA ALA A 793 22.66 -23.74 14.49
C ALA A 793 24.15 -23.59 14.81
N LYS A 794 24.87 -22.72 14.08
CA LYS A 794 26.30 -22.41 14.34
C LYS A 794 26.55 -21.84 15.74
N PHE A 795 25.62 -21.06 16.29
CA PHE A 795 25.73 -20.44 17.62
C PHE A 795 24.94 -21.17 18.72
N GLY A 796 24.29 -22.30 18.42
CA GLY A 796 23.47 -23.05 19.39
C GLY A 796 22.20 -22.33 19.84
N MET A 797 21.68 -21.40 19.04
CA MET A 797 20.51 -20.57 19.39
C MET A 797 19.21 -21.22 18.90
N PRO A 798 18.19 -21.41 19.77
CA PRO A 798 16.84 -21.80 19.34
C PRO A 798 16.26 -20.84 18.31
N CYS A 799 15.72 -21.40 17.23
CA CYS A 799 15.23 -20.64 16.07
C CYS A 799 13.83 -21.10 15.64
N THR A 800 12.91 -20.15 15.44
CA THR A 800 11.56 -20.40 14.93
C THR A 800 11.30 -19.52 13.70
N ILE A 801 11.08 -20.16 12.55
CA ILE A 801 10.80 -19.50 11.28
C ILE A 801 9.29 -19.48 11.02
N TYR A 802 8.73 -18.29 10.78
CA TYR A 802 7.36 -18.10 10.32
C TYR A 802 7.32 -18.09 8.80
N MET A 803 6.42 -18.85 8.18
CA MET A 803 6.37 -19.03 6.74
C MET A 803 4.91 -19.18 6.29
N GLY A 804 4.52 -18.49 5.22
CA GLY A 804 3.15 -18.59 4.70
C GLY A 804 2.79 -20.03 4.33
N ALA A 805 1.59 -20.51 4.65
CA ALA A 805 1.24 -21.93 4.44
C ALA A 805 1.27 -22.35 2.95
N GLU A 806 1.04 -21.42 2.02
CA GLU A 806 1.20 -21.68 0.58
C GLU A 806 2.69 -21.64 0.15
N ASP A 807 3.51 -20.78 0.77
CA ASP A 807 4.97 -20.83 0.58
C ASP A 807 5.57 -22.13 1.14
N VAL A 808 5.10 -22.62 2.29
CA VAL A 808 5.48 -23.93 2.87
C VAL A 808 5.23 -25.06 1.87
N ARG A 809 4.11 -25.01 1.14
CA ARG A 809 3.77 -25.97 0.08
C ARG A 809 4.68 -25.83 -1.14
N ARG A 810 4.89 -24.60 -1.64
CA ARG A 810 5.69 -24.29 -2.85
C ARG A 810 7.20 -24.45 -2.66
N GLN A 811 7.70 -24.55 -1.43
CA GLN A 811 9.13 -24.52 -1.11
C GLN A 811 9.53 -25.61 -0.12
N ALA A 812 8.92 -26.79 -0.24
CA ALA A 812 9.11 -27.94 0.64
C ALA A 812 10.59 -28.31 0.87
N LEU A 813 11.45 -28.22 -0.15
CA LEU A 813 12.90 -28.44 -0.04
C LEU A 813 13.56 -27.47 0.96
N ASN A 814 13.17 -26.19 0.96
CA ASN A 814 13.71 -25.22 1.92
C ASN A 814 13.11 -25.41 3.32
N VAL A 815 11.84 -25.79 3.43
CA VAL A 815 11.22 -26.19 4.72
C VAL A 815 11.98 -27.37 5.34
N PHE A 816 12.34 -28.37 4.54
CA PHE A 816 13.16 -29.51 4.97
C PHE A 816 14.56 -29.06 5.42
N ARG A 817 15.24 -28.21 4.64
CA ARG A 817 16.56 -27.63 5.00
C ARG A 817 16.51 -26.88 6.35
N ILE A 818 15.46 -26.09 6.60
CA ILE A 818 15.28 -25.36 7.88
C ILE A 818 15.13 -26.33 9.05
N LYS A 819 14.29 -27.37 8.90
CA LYS A 819 14.09 -28.39 9.95
C LYS A 819 15.33 -29.23 10.20
N LEU A 820 16.09 -29.58 9.16
CA LEU A 820 17.37 -30.30 9.25
C LEU A 820 18.44 -29.51 10.01
N LEU A 821 18.38 -28.17 9.97
CA LEU A 821 19.22 -27.26 10.75
C LEU A 821 18.74 -27.07 12.21
N GLY A 822 17.74 -27.85 12.66
CA GLY A 822 17.21 -27.81 14.02
C GLY A 822 16.26 -26.65 14.32
N ALA A 823 15.89 -25.84 13.32
CA ALA A 823 14.94 -24.75 13.48
C ALA A 823 13.49 -25.23 13.32
N GLN A 824 12.58 -24.63 14.09
CA GLN A 824 11.14 -24.85 13.95
C GLN A 824 10.59 -24.07 12.75
N VAL A 825 9.54 -24.60 12.12
CA VAL A 825 8.79 -23.90 11.05
C VAL A 825 7.32 -23.82 11.45
N VAL A 826 6.80 -22.60 11.52
CA VAL A 826 5.38 -22.31 11.80
C VAL A 826 4.72 -21.89 10.49
N ALA A 827 3.75 -22.70 10.03
CA ALA A 827 2.95 -22.39 8.85
C ALA A 827 1.86 -21.37 9.19
N VAL A 828 1.80 -20.25 8.47
CA VAL A 828 0.82 -19.19 8.67
C VAL A 828 -0.36 -19.39 7.71
N GLU A 829 -1.50 -19.82 8.27
CA GLU A 829 -2.75 -20.07 7.52
C GLU A 829 -3.66 -18.84 7.39
N ALA A 830 -3.32 -17.74 8.08
CA ALA A 830 -4.05 -16.48 8.05
C ALA A 830 -3.75 -15.65 6.79
N GLY A 831 -4.68 -14.77 6.44
CA GLY A 831 -4.53 -13.82 5.33
C GLY A 831 -4.29 -14.50 3.98
N SER A 832 -3.27 -14.03 3.25
CA SER A 832 -2.88 -14.58 1.93
C SER A 832 -2.12 -15.90 2.00
N ARG A 833 -1.65 -16.31 3.18
CA ARG A 833 -0.77 -17.47 3.42
C ARG A 833 0.59 -17.37 2.73
N THR A 834 1.13 -16.16 2.61
CA THR A 834 2.42 -15.86 1.98
C THR A 834 3.37 -15.09 2.91
N LEU A 835 4.53 -14.67 2.39
CA LEU A 835 5.48 -13.78 3.05
C LEU A 835 4.85 -12.58 3.80
N ARG A 836 3.76 -11.97 3.31
CA ARG A 836 3.09 -10.86 4.02
C ARG A 836 2.65 -11.30 5.42
N ASP A 837 1.89 -12.38 5.47
CA ASP A 837 1.30 -12.89 6.71
C ASP A 837 2.38 -13.48 7.63
N ALA A 838 3.48 -13.99 7.06
CA ALA A 838 4.66 -14.44 7.81
C ALA A 838 5.42 -13.31 8.53
N VAL A 839 5.54 -12.12 7.93
CA VAL A 839 6.10 -10.93 8.62
C VAL A 839 5.19 -10.52 9.78
N ASN A 840 3.88 -10.51 9.56
CA ASN A 840 2.90 -10.13 10.58
C ASN A 840 2.94 -11.06 11.80
N GLU A 841 2.99 -12.38 11.61
CA GLU A 841 3.13 -13.32 12.73
C GLU A 841 4.50 -13.25 13.39
N ALA A 842 5.60 -13.02 12.65
CA ALA A 842 6.92 -12.81 13.24
C ALA A 842 6.98 -11.54 14.12
N LEU A 843 6.40 -10.42 13.67
CA LEU A 843 6.28 -9.19 14.46
C LEU A 843 5.42 -9.42 15.72
N ARG A 844 4.28 -10.11 15.61
CA ARG A 844 3.40 -10.42 16.76
C ARG A 844 4.07 -11.34 17.77
N ALA A 845 4.78 -12.36 17.29
CA ALA A 845 5.57 -13.26 18.14
C ALA A 845 6.69 -12.51 18.87
N TRP A 846 7.31 -11.51 18.23
CA TRP A 846 8.33 -10.68 18.86
C TRP A 846 7.76 -9.93 20.08
N VAL A 847 6.59 -9.29 19.93
CA VAL A 847 5.91 -8.52 21.00
C VAL A 847 5.69 -9.34 22.28
N VAL A 848 5.53 -10.66 22.19
CA VAL A 848 5.26 -11.53 23.35
C VAL A 848 6.52 -11.72 24.21
N ASP A 849 7.67 -11.99 23.60
CA ASP A 849 8.90 -12.45 24.28
C ASP A 849 10.11 -11.51 24.08
N LEU A 850 9.88 -10.19 23.93
CA LEU A 850 10.91 -9.17 23.61
C LEU A 850 12.19 -9.24 24.47
N ASP A 851 12.07 -9.56 25.76
CA ASP A 851 13.21 -9.64 26.69
C ASP A 851 14.24 -10.69 26.23
N THR A 852 13.79 -11.82 25.69
CA THR A 852 14.63 -12.98 25.34
C THR A 852 14.81 -13.20 23.84
N THR A 853 13.92 -12.64 23.01
CA THR A 853 13.80 -12.97 21.59
C THR A 853 14.23 -11.81 20.70
N HIS A 854 15.04 -12.10 19.67
CA HIS A 854 15.37 -11.16 18.60
C HIS A 854 14.70 -11.57 17.28
N TYR A 855 14.05 -10.62 16.62
CA TYR A 855 13.51 -10.78 15.27
C TYR A 855 14.58 -10.43 14.22
N VAL A 856 15.04 -11.43 13.48
CA VAL A 856 16.00 -11.29 12.37
C VAL A 856 15.24 -11.07 11.07
N ILE A 857 15.00 -9.80 10.71
CA ILE A 857 14.24 -9.45 9.50
C ILE A 857 15.02 -9.81 8.22
N GLY A 858 14.33 -10.30 7.20
CA GLY A 858 14.92 -10.85 5.99
C GLY A 858 15.19 -9.88 4.86
N SER A 859 14.71 -8.64 4.93
CA SER A 859 14.92 -7.64 3.87
C SER A 859 15.03 -6.22 4.41
N ALA A 860 15.44 -5.26 3.58
CA ALA A 860 15.65 -3.85 3.95
C ALA A 860 14.33 -3.07 4.09
N ILE A 861 13.36 -3.70 4.75
CA ILE A 861 11.99 -3.27 5.04
C ILE A 861 11.84 -3.13 6.55
N GLY A 862 10.61 -2.94 7.03
CA GLY A 862 10.33 -2.85 8.46
C GLY A 862 10.64 -1.46 9.04
N PRO A 863 10.26 -1.23 10.30
CA PRO A 863 10.51 0.03 10.98
C PRO A 863 12.01 0.28 11.15
N HIS A 864 12.41 1.55 11.26
CA HIS A 864 13.74 1.91 11.76
C HIS A 864 14.02 1.22 13.11
N PRO A 865 15.20 0.62 13.35
CA PRO A 865 16.44 0.70 12.56
C PRO A 865 16.61 -0.35 11.44
N PHE A 866 15.66 -1.26 11.21
CA PHE A 866 15.86 -2.43 10.35
C PHE A 866 16.37 -2.16 8.92
N PRO A 867 15.84 -1.20 8.13
CA PRO A 867 16.35 -0.91 6.79
C PRO A 867 17.84 -0.56 6.80
N THR A 868 18.28 0.26 7.76
CA THR A 868 19.68 0.67 7.95
C THR A 868 20.55 -0.51 8.34
N ILE A 869 20.09 -1.37 9.27
CA ILE A 869 20.81 -2.59 9.70
C ILE A 869 21.07 -3.50 8.49
N VAL A 870 20.01 -3.88 7.78
CA VAL A 870 20.08 -4.84 6.67
C VAL A 870 20.95 -4.29 5.54
N ARG A 871 20.75 -3.03 5.15
CA ARG A 871 21.61 -2.33 4.18
C ARG A 871 23.08 -2.36 4.61
N THR A 872 23.37 -2.10 5.88
CA THR A 872 24.75 -2.02 6.38
C THR A 872 25.47 -3.36 6.26
N PHE A 873 24.83 -4.48 6.60
CA PHE A 873 25.40 -5.81 6.40
C PHE A 873 25.49 -6.23 4.92
N GLN A 874 24.49 -5.84 4.10
CA GLN A 874 24.51 -6.12 2.66
C GLN A 874 25.46 -5.20 1.88
N SER A 875 25.90 -4.06 2.44
CA SER A 875 26.80 -3.11 1.78
C SER A 875 28.17 -3.70 1.37
N VAL A 876 28.52 -4.87 1.90
CA VAL A 876 29.68 -5.65 1.49
C VAL A 876 29.64 -6.01 0.00
N ILE A 877 28.44 -6.21 -0.59
CA ILE A 877 28.26 -6.58 -2.00
C ILE A 877 28.81 -5.48 -2.91
N GLY A 878 28.34 -4.24 -2.75
CA GLY A 878 28.78 -3.11 -3.57
C GLY A 878 30.21 -2.65 -3.25
N LYS A 879 30.70 -2.84 -2.01
CA LYS A 879 32.09 -2.54 -1.61
C LYS A 879 33.07 -3.44 -2.36
N GLU A 880 32.89 -4.76 -2.24
CA GLU A 880 33.71 -5.72 -2.98
C GLU A 880 33.56 -5.52 -4.49
N THR A 881 32.36 -5.20 -4.99
CA THR A 881 32.16 -4.91 -6.43
C THR A 881 32.97 -3.68 -6.87
N LYS A 882 33.00 -2.61 -6.07
CA LYS A 882 33.78 -1.39 -6.37
C LYS A 882 35.29 -1.67 -6.35
N GLU A 883 35.75 -2.47 -5.40
CA GLU A 883 37.14 -2.92 -5.30
C GLU A 883 37.52 -3.80 -6.50
N GLN A 884 36.76 -4.86 -6.77
CA GLN A 884 36.98 -5.82 -7.86
C GLN A 884 36.89 -5.17 -9.26
N MET A 885 35.99 -4.21 -9.47
CA MET A 885 35.93 -3.43 -10.72
C MET A 885 37.17 -2.56 -10.92
N LYS A 886 37.68 -1.93 -9.85
CA LYS A 886 38.91 -1.15 -9.89
C LYS A 886 40.14 -2.05 -10.13
N GLU A 887 40.17 -3.26 -9.58
CA GLU A 887 41.24 -4.25 -9.80
C GLU A 887 41.21 -4.84 -11.22
N GLN A 888 40.04 -5.22 -11.74
CA GLN A 888 39.91 -5.88 -13.05
C GLN A 888 39.92 -4.90 -14.25
N ILE A 889 39.44 -3.67 -14.08
CA ILE A 889 39.20 -2.72 -15.20
C ILE A 889 39.79 -1.32 -14.93
N GLY A 890 40.24 -1.01 -13.70
CA GLY A 890 40.79 0.30 -13.35
C GLY A 890 39.74 1.41 -13.17
N ARG A 891 38.45 1.17 -13.46
CA ARG A 891 37.36 2.16 -13.34
C ARG A 891 36.07 1.59 -12.74
N LEU A 892 35.17 2.49 -12.36
CA LEU A 892 33.81 2.15 -11.91
C LEU A 892 32.95 1.59 -13.07
N PRO A 893 31.91 0.79 -12.77
CA PRO A 893 30.94 0.36 -13.77
C PRO A 893 30.06 1.52 -14.23
N ASP A 894 29.56 1.43 -15.47
CA ASP A 894 28.61 2.40 -16.02
C ASP A 894 27.20 2.19 -15.46
N ALA A 895 26.86 0.94 -15.08
CA ALA A 895 25.64 0.63 -14.34
C ALA A 895 25.82 -0.56 -13.37
N VAL A 896 25.01 -0.55 -12.30
CA VAL A 896 24.80 -1.72 -11.43
C VAL A 896 23.32 -2.09 -11.41
N VAL A 897 23.02 -3.37 -11.60
CA VAL A 897 21.67 -3.91 -11.78
C VAL A 897 21.36 -4.93 -10.68
N ALA A 898 20.18 -4.85 -10.07
CA ALA A 898 19.78 -5.74 -8.98
C ALA A 898 18.26 -5.99 -8.97
N CYS A 899 17.81 -7.12 -8.43
CA CYS A 899 16.39 -7.45 -8.35
C CYS A 899 15.73 -6.87 -7.09
N VAL A 900 14.48 -6.47 -7.20
CA VAL A 900 13.75 -5.69 -6.18
C VAL A 900 12.43 -6.37 -5.85
N GLY A 901 12.45 -7.13 -4.75
CA GLY A 901 11.29 -7.30 -3.86
C GLY A 901 11.43 -6.29 -2.73
N GLY A 902 11.46 -6.73 -1.47
CA GLY A 902 11.79 -5.86 -0.32
C GLY A 902 13.18 -5.16 -0.38
N GLY A 903 14.06 -5.52 -1.31
CA GLY A 903 15.19 -4.67 -1.73
C GLY A 903 16.58 -4.96 -1.15
N SER A 904 16.78 -5.96 -0.27
CA SER A 904 18.05 -6.18 0.45
C SER A 904 19.31 -6.31 -0.41
N ASN A 905 19.26 -7.04 -1.52
CA ASN A 905 20.42 -7.18 -2.42
C ASN A 905 20.67 -5.89 -3.20
N ALA A 906 19.60 -5.20 -3.64
CA ALA A 906 19.69 -3.95 -4.37
C ALA A 906 20.32 -2.84 -3.52
N VAL A 907 19.86 -2.61 -2.27
CA VAL A 907 20.52 -1.61 -1.40
C VAL A 907 21.97 -1.99 -1.06
N GLY A 908 22.26 -3.29 -0.90
CA GLY A 908 23.63 -3.78 -0.66
C GLY A 908 24.60 -3.55 -1.82
N MET A 909 24.12 -3.71 -3.05
CA MET A 909 24.86 -3.37 -4.27
C MET A 909 24.94 -1.85 -4.47
N PHE A 910 23.83 -1.13 -4.34
CA PHE A 910 23.71 0.27 -4.74
C PHE A 910 24.31 1.25 -3.73
N TYR A 911 24.17 1.01 -2.42
CA TYR A 911 24.56 1.99 -1.39
C TYR A 911 26.04 2.42 -1.50
N PRO A 912 27.02 1.53 -1.75
CA PRO A 912 28.42 1.93 -1.97
C PRO A 912 28.67 2.78 -3.23
N PHE A 913 27.73 2.81 -4.19
CA PHE A 913 27.75 3.68 -5.39
C PHE A 913 26.76 4.85 -5.31
N SER A 914 26.04 5.02 -4.20
CA SER A 914 25.00 6.05 -4.05
C SER A 914 25.51 7.47 -4.32
N ASN A 915 26.75 7.77 -3.94
CA ASN A 915 27.41 9.06 -4.15
C ASN A 915 28.23 9.16 -5.46
N ASP A 916 28.25 8.13 -6.32
CA ASP A 916 28.92 8.18 -7.63
C ASP A 916 27.89 8.47 -8.75
N PRO A 917 27.66 9.74 -9.15
CA PRO A 917 26.61 10.07 -10.13
C PRO A 917 26.88 9.51 -11.53
N SER A 918 28.11 9.07 -11.82
CA SER A 918 28.47 8.35 -13.05
C SER A 918 27.90 6.94 -13.13
N VAL A 919 27.53 6.32 -12.00
CA VAL A 919 27.03 4.94 -11.95
C VAL A 919 25.50 4.95 -11.99
N LYS A 920 24.92 4.43 -13.09
CA LYS A 920 23.46 4.21 -13.20
C LYS A 920 23.04 3.08 -12.24
N LEU A 921 22.19 3.39 -11.25
CA LEU A 921 21.61 2.38 -10.35
C LEU A 921 20.28 1.90 -10.96
N VAL A 922 20.13 0.59 -11.21
CA VAL A 922 18.96 0.04 -11.90
C VAL A 922 18.35 -1.13 -11.13
N GLY A 923 17.23 -0.89 -10.47
CA GLY A 923 16.43 -1.95 -9.85
C GLY A 923 15.50 -2.62 -10.86
N VAL A 924 15.23 -3.92 -10.71
CA VAL A 924 14.26 -4.65 -11.53
C VAL A 924 13.24 -5.36 -10.65
N GLU A 925 11.98 -4.96 -10.76
CA GLU A 925 10.85 -5.53 -10.00
C GLU A 925 10.13 -6.66 -10.78
N ALA A 926 9.35 -7.48 -10.10
CA ALA A 926 8.51 -8.49 -10.73
C ALA A 926 7.19 -7.90 -11.27
N ALA A 927 7.02 -7.87 -12.59
CA ALA A 927 5.77 -7.49 -13.23
C ALA A 927 4.71 -8.60 -13.23
N GLY A 928 5.02 -9.83 -12.80
CA GLY A 928 4.08 -10.95 -12.79
C GLY A 928 3.52 -11.24 -14.18
N ASP A 929 2.19 -11.24 -14.33
CA ASP A 929 1.50 -11.36 -15.62
C ASP A 929 1.51 -10.05 -16.45
N GLY A 930 2.07 -8.98 -15.89
CA GLY A 930 2.18 -7.63 -16.46
C GLY A 930 1.51 -6.60 -15.55
N ILE A 931 2.13 -5.43 -15.35
CA ILE A 931 1.63 -4.39 -14.41
C ILE A 931 0.15 -4.03 -14.66
N ASN A 932 -0.24 -3.91 -15.93
CA ASN A 932 -1.62 -3.56 -16.32
C ASN A 932 -2.68 -4.63 -15.98
N THR A 933 -2.29 -5.82 -15.51
CA THR A 933 -3.21 -6.90 -15.10
C THR A 933 -3.63 -6.80 -13.63
N GLY A 934 -2.91 -6.01 -12.82
CA GLY A 934 -3.02 -6.04 -11.35
C GLY A 934 -2.39 -7.28 -10.68
N ARG A 935 -1.92 -8.27 -11.45
CA ARG A 935 -1.25 -9.49 -10.95
C ARG A 935 0.27 -9.33 -11.09
N HIS A 936 0.85 -8.54 -10.20
CA HIS A 936 2.27 -8.19 -10.18
C HIS A 936 2.79 -7.91 -8.76
N SER A 937 4.10 -7.70 -8.64
CA SER A 937 4.76 -7.25 -7.40
C SER A 937 5.60 -5.97 -7.61
N ALA A 938 5.51 -5.36 -8.79
CA ALA A 938 6.20 -4.12 -9.18
C ALA A 938 5.68 -2.91 -8.38
N THR A 939 6.24 -2.72 -7.19
CA THR A 939 5.74 -1.84 -6.14
C THR A 939 6.15 -0.38 -6.35
N LEU A 940 7.36 -0.12 -6.81
CA LEU A 940 7.84 1.23 -7.14
C LEU A 940 7.22 1.75 -8.44
N LEU A 941 6.95 0.86 -9.40
CA LEU A 941 6.41 1.21 -10.71
C LEU A 941 4.87 1.24 -10.78
N GLY A 942 4.18 0.31 -10.11
CA GLY A 942 2.71 0.24 -10.09
C GLY A 942 2.04 0.65 -8.78
N GLY A 943 2.81 0.83 -7.70
CA GLY A 943 2.29 1.16 -6.37
C GLY A 943 2.20 2.65 -6.07
N SER A 944 1.81 2.96 -4.82
CA SER A 944 1.71 4.33 -4.32
C SER A 944 2.10 4.43 -2.84
N ILE A 945 2.47 5.63 -2.40
CA ILE A 945 3.01 5.85 -1.04
C ILE A 945 1.97 5.47 0.02
N GLY A 946 2.38 4.66 0.98
CA GLY A 946 1.57 4.19 2.10
C GLY A 946 2.43 3.75 3.28
N VAL A 947 1.80 3.04 4.22
CA VAL A 947 2.41 2.39 5.38
C VAL A 947 2.06 0.90 5.39
N LEU A 948 3.07 0.07 5.60
CA LEU A 948 2.98 -1.40 5.67
C LEU A 948 4.09 -1.91 6.60
N HIS A 949 3.83 -2.95 7.40
CA HIS A 949 4.85 -3.62 8.24
C HIS A 949 5.76 -2.66 9.03
N GLY A 950 5.24 -1.57 9.59
CA GLY A 950 6.04 -0.63 10.39
C GLY A 950 6.73 0.52 9.65
N VAL A 951 6.58 0.66 8.33
CA VAL A 951 7.36 1.64 7.54
C VAL A 951 6.54 2.39 6.49
N ARG A 952 6.80 3.69 6.33
CA ARG A 952 6.27 4.50 5.23
C ARG A 952 7.14 4.32 3.99
N THR A 953 6.55 3.82 2.90
CA THR A 953 7.24 3.44 1.66
C THR A 953 6.26 3.37 0.48
N TYR A 954 6.71 3.02 -0.73
CA TYR A 954 5.81 2.63 -1.80
C TYR A 954 5.20 1.25 -1.51
N ILE A 955 3.89 1.11 -1.68
CA ILE A 955 3.17 -0.16 -1.53
C ILE A 955 2.13 -0.37 -2.64
N LEU A 956 1.83 -1.63 -2.94
CA LEU A 956 0.69 -2.02 -3.77
C LEU A 956 -0.59 -1.97 -2.91
N GLN A 957 -1.50 -1.04 -3.25
CA GLN A 957 -2.71 -0.75 -2.47
C GLN A 957 -3.83 -0.18 -3.34
N ASN A 958 -5.07 -0.43 -2.96
CA ASN A 958 -6.25 0.12 -3.65
C ASN A 958 -6.53 1.60 -3.30
N GLU A 959 -7.63 2.17 -3.80
CA GLU A 959 -8.02 3.55 -3.51
C GLU A 959 -8.55 3.78 -2.06
N HIS A 960 -8.78 2.72 -1.28
CA HIS A 960 -9.22 2.81 0.12
C HIS A 960 -8.10 2.56 1.13
N GLY A 961 -6.88 2.32 0.67
CA GLY A 961 -5.70 2.10 1.51
C GLY A 961 -5.59 0.67 2.03
N GLN A 962 -6.29 -0.27 1.38
CA GLN A 962 -6.14 -1.69 1.62
C GLN A 962 -4.99 -2.21 0.74
N VAL A 963 -4.12 -3.03 1.34
CA VAL A 963 -2.95 -3.63 0.69
C VAL A 963 -3.44 -4.64 -0.35
N ALA A 964 -2.89 -4.58 -1.56
CA ALA A 964 -3.21 -5.54 -2.61
C ALA A 964 -2.49 -6.88 -2.37
N ASP A 965 -3.10 -7.97 -2.84
CA ASP A 965 -2.38 -9.23 -3.03
C ASP A 965 -1.50 -9.14 -4.29
N THR A 966 -0.39 -9.90 -4.31
CA THR A 966 0.66 -9.78 -5.32
C THR A 966 0.81 -11.03 -6.19
N HIS A 967 1.65 -10.95 -7.23
CA HIS A 967 1.99 -12.11 -8.04
C HIS A 967 3.39 -12.05 -8.65
N SER A 968 4.13 -13.16 -8.53
CA SER A 968 5.31 -13.46 -9.33
C SER A 968 5.59 -14.98 -9.38
N VAL A 969 6.29 -15.43 -10.42
CA VAL A 969 7.02 -16.71 -10.46
C VAL A 969 8.03 -16.84 -9.32
N SER A 970 8.52 -15.73 -8.78
CA SER A 970 9.56 -15.68 -7.77
C SER A 970 9.01 -15.29 -6.39
N ALA A 971 8.87 -16.27 -5.49
CA ALA A 971 8.42 -16.07 -4.10
C ALA A 971 9.39 -15.22 -3.24
N GLY A 972 10.55 -14.81 -3.76
CA GLY A 972 11.45 -13.82 -3.14
C GLY A 972 11.21 -12.38 -3.60
N LEU A 973 10.40 -12.19 -4.67
CA LEU A 973 9.92 -10.89 -5.16
C LEU A 973 8.42 -10.68 -4.92
N ASP A 974 7.68 -11.73 -4.56
CA ASP A 974 6.24 -11.71 -4.28
C ASP A 974 5.91 -11.00 -2.95
N TYR A 975 5.94 -9.66 -2.98
CA TYR A 975 5.76 -8.81 -1.79
C TYR A 975 5.17 -7.43 -2.15
N PRO A 976 4.10 -6.94 -1.49
CA PRO A 976 3.42 -5.67 -1.82
C PRO A 976 4.14 -4.39 -1.35
N GLY A 977 5.38 -4.47 -0.89
CA GLY A 977 6.13 -3.34 -0.34
C GLY A 977 7.58 -3.29 -0.84
N VAL A 978 8.30 -2.24 -0.48
CA VAL A 978 9.71 -2.06 -0.85
C VAL A 978 10.48 -1.29 0.22
N GLY A 979 11.81 -1.46 0.29
CA GLY A 979 12.64 -0.76 1.26
C GLY A 979 12.61 0.77 1.09
N PRO A 980 12.54 1.55 2.19
CA PRO A 980 12.35 3.00 2.12
C PRO A 980 13.50 3.76 1.46
N GLU A 981 14.73 3.24 1.52
CA GLU A 981 15.90 3.83 0.85
C GLU A 981 15.78 3.72 -0.69
N LEU A 982 15.21 2.62 -1.22
CA LEU A 982 14.90 2.50 -2.65
C LEU A 982 13.76 3.45 -3.07
N SER A 983 12.72 3.58 -2.24
CA SER A 983 11.67 4.60 -2.43
C SER A 983 12.25 6.01 -2.49
N SER A 984 13.20 6.34 -1.60
CA SER A 984 13.88 7.63 -1.60
C SER A 984 14.74 7.85 -2.85
N TRP A 985 15.44 6.82 -3.35
CA TRP A 985 16.21 6.93 -4.61
C TRP A 985 15.33 6.96 -5.86
N LYS A 986 14.09 6.45 -5.82
CA LYS A 986 13.09 6.70 -6.86
C LYS A 986 12.64 8.15 -6.87
N ASP A 987 12.15 8.67 -5.74
CA ASP A 987 11.67 10.06 -5.65
C ASP A 987 12.75 11.09 -5.99
N SER A 988 14.01 10.84 -5.61
CA SER A 988 15.14 11.70 -5.94
C SER A 988 15.73 11.44 -7.34
N ASN A 989 15.16 10.53 -8.13
CA ASN A 989 15.68 10.04 -9.42
C ASN A 989 17.14 9.54 -9.39
N ARG A 990 17.66 9.14 -8.22
CA ARG A 990 19.02 8.60 -8.07
C ARG A 990 19.12 7.17 -8.60
N ALA A 991 18.04 6.40 -8.51
CA ALA A 991 17.93 5.06 -9.09
C ALA A 991 16.74 4.97 -10.06
N ARG A 992 16.96 4.30 -11.18
CA ARG A 992 15.91 3.94 -12.15
C ARG A 992 15.37 2.56 -11.81
N PHE A 993 14.10 2.32 -12.07
CA PHE A 993 13.46 1.02 -11.89
C PHE A 993 12.88 0.53 -13.21
N LEU A 994 13.07 -0.77 -13.46
CA LEU A 994 12.50 -1.54 -14.55
C LEU A 994 11.61 -2.64 -13.95
N SER A 995 10.84 -3.31 -14.79
CA SER A 995 10.08 -4.49 -14.39
C SER A 995 10.22 -5.61 -15.42
N ALA A 996 10.30 -6.86 -14.98
CA ALA A 996 10.26 -8.04 -15.85
C ALA A 996 9.07 -8.91 -15.47
N THR A 997 8.28 -9.34 -16.46
CA THR A 997 7.20 -10.33 -16.29
C THR A 997 7.74 -11.71 -15.95
N ASP A 998 6.88 -12.62 -15.52
CA ASP A 998 7.20 -14.02 -15.28
C ASP A 998 7.86 -14.68 -16.52
N ALA A 999 7.37 -14.38 -17.72
CA ALA A 999 7.93 -14.88 -18.97
C ALA A 999 9.32 -14.29 -19.27
N GLU A 1000 9.52 -13.00 -19.01
CA GLU A 1000 10.80 -12.31 -19.19
C GLU A 1000 11.85 -12.77 -18.16
N ALA A 1001 11.43 -13.06 -16.93
CA ALA A 1001 12.25 -13.70 -15.92
C ALA A 1001 12.66 -15.13 -16.31
N LEU A 1002 11.75 -15.93 -16.89
CA LEU A 1002 12.08 -17.26 -17.42
C LEU A 1002 13.06 -17.18 -18.61
N ILE A 1003 12.96 -16.15 -19.45
CA ILE A 1003 13.99 -15.86 -20.47
C ILE A 1003 15.34 -15.57 -19.80
N GLY A 1004 15.39 -14.69 -18.81
CA GLY A 1004 16.63 -14.39 -18.06
C GLY A 1004 17.25 -15.62 -17.39
N PHE A 1005 16.42 -16.49 -16.82
CA PHE A 1005 16.83 -17.77 -16.21
C PHE A 1005 17.50 -18.69 -17.23
N ARG A 1006 16.81 -18.90 -18.37
CA ARG A 1006 17.30 -19.73 -19.46
C ARG A 1006 18.56 -19.16 -20.10
N THR A 1007 18.61 -17.85 -20.36
CA THR A 1007 19.75 -17.22 -21.04
C THR A 1007 21.02 -17.36 -20.22
N LEU A 1008 21.04 -17.06 -18.91
CA LEU A 1008 22.27 -17.26 -18.13
C LEU A 1008 22.68 -18.74 -18.08
N SER A 1009 21.71 -19.65 -17.89
CA SER A 1009 21.97 -21.09 -17.85
C SER A 1009 22.59 -21.61 -19.15
N GLN A 1010 22.15 -21.12 -20.31
CA GLN A 1010 22.63 -21.55 -21.64
C GLN A 1010 23.85 -20.75 -22.16
N THR A 1011 24.12 -19.56 -21.62
CA THR A 1011 25.31 -18.76 -21.98
C THR A 1011 26.51 -19.10 -21.11
N GLU A 1012 26.39 -19.02 -19.78
CA GLU A 1012 27.52 -19.14 -18.84
C GLU A 1012 27.50 -20.41 -17.97
N GLY A 1013 26.49 -21.28 -18.13
CA GLY A 1013 26.39 -22.53 -17.35
C GLY A 1013 26.02 -22.32 -15.88
N ILE A 1014 25.48 -21.15 -15.52
CA ILE A 1014 25.10 -20.78 -14.15
C ILE A 1014 23.58 -20.75 -14.07
N ILE A 1015 22.99 -21.51 -13.14
CA ILE A 1015 21.54 -21.54 -12.91
C ILE A 1015 21.18 -20.45 -11.88
N PRO A 1016 20.56 -19.32 -12.28
CA PRO A 1016 20.21 -18.24 -11.37
C PRO A 1016 18.98 -18.56 -10.53
N ALA A 1017 18.88 -17.99 -9.34
CA ALA A 1017 17.58 -17.90 -8.67
C ALA A 1017 16.60 -17.04 -9.49
N LEU A 1018 15.32 -17.39 -9.52
CA LEU A 1018 14.29 -16.66 -10.27
C LEU A 1018 14.24 -15.16 -9.92
N GLU A 1019 14.55 -14.80 -8.68
CA GLU A 1019 14.71 -13.43 -8.22
C GLU A 1019 15.78 -12.71 -9.07
N SER A 1020 16.95 -13.34 -9.22
CA SER A 1020 18.08 -12.82 -9.98
C SER A 1020 17.82 -12.81 -11.49
N SER A 1021 16.98 -13.73 -12.00
CA SER A 1021 16.61 -13.80 -13.42
C SER A 1021 15.90 -12.54 -13.93
N HIS A 1022 15.14 -11.87 -13.07
CA HIS A 1022 14.56 -10.55 -13.38
C HIS A 1022 15.67 -9.51 -13.64
N ALA A 1023 16.71 -9.47 -12.78
CA ALA A 1023 17.85 -8.59 -12.95
C ALA A 1023 18.70 -8.92 -14.19
N ILE A 1024 18.83 -10.21 -14.54
CA ILE A 1024 19.51 -10.66 -15.76
C ILE A 1024 18.79 -10.14 -17.01
N TRP A 1025 17.47 -10.33 -17.10
CA TRP A 1025 16.69 -9.81 -18.23
C TRP A 1025 16.75 -8.28 -18.29
N GLY A 1026 16.57 -7.58 -17.16
CA GLY A 1026 16.63 -6.12 -17.13
C GLY A 1026 18.01 -5.56 -17.50
N ALA A 1027 19.09 -6.25 -17.16
CA ALA A 1027 20.45 -5.91 -17.60
C ALA A 1027 20.66 -6.12 -19.11
N MET A 1028 20.10 -7.17 -19.70
CA MET A 1028 20.14 -7.39 -21.16
C MET A 1028 19.35 -6.31 -21.92
N GLN A 1029 18.27 -5.79 -21.34
CA GLN A 1029 17.52 -4.67 -21.93
C GLN A 1029 18.28 -3.34 -21.76
N LEU A 1030 18.85 -3.09 -20.58
CA LEU A 1030 19.71 -1.93 -20.33
C LEU A 1030 20.94 -1.93 -21.25
N ALA A 1031 21.55 -3.08 -21.54
CA ALA A 1031 22.67 -3.19 -22.48
C ALA A 1031 22.29 -2.69 -23.89
N LYS A 1032 21.08 -3.00 -24.36
CA LYS A 1032 20.56 -2.51 -25.65
C LYS A 1032 20.30 -1.01 -25.62
N GLU A 1033 19.68 -0.49 -24.57
CA GLU A 1033 19.48 0.95 -24.38
C GLU A 1033 20.82 1.72 -24.39
N LEU A 1034 21.81 1.24 -23.62
CA LEU A 1034 23.14 1.85 -23.53
C LEU A 1034 23.90 1.82 -24.87
N ALA A 1035 23.72 0.75 -25.65
CA ALA A 1035 24.27 0.63 -27.00
C ALA A 1035 23.58 1.62 -27.97
N GLU A 1036 22.25 1.70 -27.95
CA GLU A 1036 21.49 2.66 -28.74
C GLU A 1036 21.82 4.13 -28.38
N GLU A 1037 22.00 4.45 -27.10
CA GLU A 1037 22.50 5.75 -26.62
C GLU A 1037 23.83 6.07 -27.33
N ASP A 1038 24.76 5.13 -27.37
CA ASP A 1038 26.08 5.34 -27.95
C ASP A 1038 26.08 5.45 -29.48
N ASP A 1039 25.26 4.67 -30.20
CA ASP A 1039 25.14 4.83 -31.66
C ASP A 1039 24.57 6.21 -32.03
N LYS A 1040 23.55 6.67 -31.29
CA LYS A 1040 22.95 8.01 -31.48
C LYS A 1040 23.94 9.14 -31.17
N ASN A 1041 24.91 8.90 -30.30
CA ASN A 1041 25.97 9.85 -29.92
C ASN A 1041 27.28 9.69 -30.75
N GLY A 1042 27.39 8.70 -31.64
CA GLY A 1042 28.61 8.41 -32.40
C GLY A 1042 29.73 7.70 -31.63
N ASN A 1043 29.44 7.19 -30.43
CA ASN A 1043 30.41 6.51 -29.56
C ASN A 1043 30.65 5.05 -30.01
N GLN A 1044 31.63 4.84 -30.90
CA GLN A 1044 32.04 3.51 -31.38
C GLN A 1044 33.33 2.97 -30.72
N GLY A 1045 33.83 3.63 -29.68
CA GLY A 1045 35.12 3.33 -29.03
C GLY A 1045 35.04 2.29 -27.89
N GLU A 1046 34.90 2.76 -26.66
CA GLU A 1046 34.97 1.92 -25.46
C GLU A 1046 33.61 1.28 -25.12
N LYS A 1047 33.60 -0.01 -24.76
CA LYS A 1047 32.39 -0.68 -24.27
C LYS A 1047 32.05 -0.24 -22.84
N LYS A 1048 30.77 0.05 -22.59
CA LYS A 1048 30.24 0.23 -21.22
C LYS A 1048 30.26 -1.11 -20.45
N ASN A 1049 30.35 -1.03 -19.13
CA ASN A 1049 30.37 -2.18 -18.21
C ASN A 1049 29.15 -2.16 -17.29
N ILE A 1050 28.35 -3.23 -17.30
CA ILE A 1050 27.24 -3.47 -16.36
C ILE A 1050 27.65 -4.55 -15.36
N VAL A 1051 27.43 -4.33 -14.06
CA VAL A 1051 27.49 -5.39 -13.05
C VAL A 1051 26.08 -5.79 -12.60
N ILE A 1052 25.77 -7.08 -12.66
CA ILE A 1052 24.53 -7.68 -12.17
C ILE A 1052 24.78 -8.30 -10.79
N CYS A 1053 23.95 -7.95 -9.81
CA CYS A 1053 23.91 -8.63 -8.52
C CYS A 1053 23.22 -9.99 -8.69
N LEU A 1054 24.00 -11.08 -8.86
CA LEU A 1054 23.50 -12.44 -8.95
C LEU A 1054 23.14 -12.94 -7.54
N SER A 1055 21.98 -12.49 -7.04
CA SER A 1055 21.60 -12.46 -5.63
C SER A 1055 21.47 -13.83 -4.93
N GLY A 1056 21.42 -14.92 -5.70
CA GLY A 1056 21.20 -16.29 -5.25
C GLY A 1056 21.14 -17.28 -6.42
N ARG A 1057 21.31 -18.58 -6.11
CA ARG A 1057 21.32 -19.70 -7.07
C ARG A 1057 19.96 -20.40 -7.21
N GLY A 1058 19.75 -21.02 -8.37
CA GLY A 1058 18.46 -21.56 -8.81
C GLY A 1058 18.05 -22.94 -8.30
N ASP A 1059 18.83 -23.63 -7.45
CA ASP A 1059 18.49 -24.98 -6.96
C ASP A 1059 17.05 -25.09 -6.44
N LYS A 1060 16.56 -24.04 -5.75
CA LYS A 1060 15.22 -23.96 -5.14
C LYS A 1060 14.07 -23.71 -6.14
N ASP A 1061 14.41 -23.41 -7.39
CA ASP A 1061 13.50 -22.97 -8.44
C ASP A 1061 13.37 -23.99 -9.57
N VAL A 1062 14.28 -24.98 -9.67
CA VAL A 1062 14.31 -25.95 -10.79
C VAL A 1062 12.98 -26.70 -10.94
N GLU A 1063 12.38 -27.11 -9.82
CA GLU A 1063 11.07 -27.79 -9.77
C GLU A 1063 9.96 -26.90 -10.36
N SER A 1064 9.79 -25.68 -9.81
CA SER A 1064 8.78 -24.72 -10.29
C SER A 1064 9.04 -24.21 -11.71
N VAL A 1065 10.30 -24.18 -12.17
CA VAL A 1065 10.66 -23.86 -13.56
C VAL A 1065 10.32 -25.02 -14.49
N ALA A 1066 10.52 -26.27 -14.08
CA ALA A 1066 10.09 -27.43 -14.85
C ALA A 1066 8.56 -27.44 -15.01
N GLU A 1067 7.82 -27.32 -13.90
CA GLU A 1067 6.36 -27.18 -13.89
C GLU A 1067 5.87 -26.08 -14.84
N LYS A 1068 6.41 -24.85 -14.71
CA LYS A 1068 6.02 -23.71 -15.59
C LYS A 1068 6.50 -23.85 -17.03
N ALA A 1069 7.55 -24.62 -17.31
CA ALA A 1069 8.01 -24.89 -18.67
C ALA A 1069 7.15 -25.93 -19.41
N GLY A 1070 6.17 -26.55 -18.74
CA GLY A 1070 5.46 -27.70 -19.27
C GLY A 1070 6.35 -28.94 -19.37
N ILE A 1071 7.43 -28.99 -18.59
CA ILE A 1071 8.26 -30.18 -18.35
C ILE A 1071 7.73 -30.78 -17.04
N PRO A 1072 6.83 -31.78 -17.08
CA PRO A 1072 6.34 -32.37 -15.84
C PRO A 1072 7.51 -33.11 -15.16
N CYS A 1073 7.34 -33.47 -13.89
CA CYS A 1073 8.20 -34.47 -13.25
C CYS A 1073 7.96 -35.90 -13.81
N THR A 1074 7.55 -36.04 -15.08
CA THR A 1074 7.48 -37.30 -15.84
C THR A 1074 8.85 -37.90 -16.16
N ILE A 1075 9.94 -37.30 -15.66
CA ILE A 1075 11.24 -37.96 -15.50
C ILE A 1075 11.05 -39.35 -14.86
N TRP A 1076 10.10 -39.52 -13.93
CA TRP A 1076 9.76 -40.82 -13.33
C TRP A 1076 9.31 -41.88 -14.36
N PHE A 1077 8.70 -41.47 -15.48
CA PHE A 1077 8.28 -42.38 -16.57
C PHE A 1077 9.42 -42.60 -17.57
N GLU A 1078 10.20 -41.57 -17.88
CA GLU A 1078 11.36 -41.67 -18.77
C GLU A 1078 12.49 -42.50 -18.13
N ASP A 1079 12.77 -42.33 -16.84
CA ASP A 1079 13.73 -43.13 -16.07
C ASP A 1079 13.24 -44.57 -15.89
N ALA A 1080 11.94 -44.81 -15.64
CA ALA A 1080 11.40 -46.18 -15.57
C ALA A 1080 11.50 -46.92 -16.92
N LEU A 1081 11.34 -46.21 -18.04
CA LEU A 1081 11.53 -46.76 -19.38
C LEU A 1081 13.01 -46.98 -19.70
N ALA A 1082 13.90 -46.06 -19.33
CA ALA A 1082 15.35 -46.23 -19.46
C ALA A 1082 15.86 -47.41 -18.60
N TYR A 1083 15.38 -47.55 -17.37
CA TYR A 1083 15.67 -48.66 -16.46
C TYR A 1083 15.23 -50.02 -17.04
N HIS A 1084 14.15 -50.05 -17.81
CA HIS A 1084 13.70 -51.23 -18.55
C HIS A 1084 14.28 -51.35 -19.99
N GLY A 1085 15.30 -50.57 -20.33
CA GLY A 1085 16.06 -50.70 -21.57
C GLY A 1085 15.33 -50.21 -22.83
N VAL A 1086 14.38 -49.29 -22.68
CA VAL A 1086 13.59 -48.71 -23.78
C VAL A 1086 14.27 -47.43 -24.28
N PRO A 1087 14.57 -47.29 -25.59
CA PRO A 1087 15.13 -46.04 -26.13
C PRO A 1087 14.14 -44.87 -26.01
N THR A 1088 14.57 -43.78 -25.39
CA THR A 1088 13.74 -42.60 -25.06
C THR A 1088 13.80 -41.48 -26.11
N ASP A 1089 14.06 -41.81 -27.39
CA ASP A 1089 14.22 -40.87 -28.52
C ASP A 1089 12.92 -40.11 -28.92
N VAL A 1090 11.92 -40.05 -28.05
CA VAL A 1090 10.52 -39.68 -28.33
C VAL A 1090 10.24 -38.18 -28.08
N PHE A 1091 11.28 -37.34 -28.04
CA PHE A 1091 11.14 -35.87 -27.97
C PHE A 1091 10.34 -35.25 -29.14
N SER A 1092 10.09 -36.03 -30.20
CA SER A 1092 9.37 -35.60 -31.41
C SER A 1092 7.83 -35.59 -31.31
N LEU A 1093 7.24 -36.18 -30.27
CA LEU A 1093 5.77 -36.35 -30.17
C LEU A 1093 5.05 -35.20 -29.42
N TYR A 1094 5.77 -34.41 -28.62
CA TYR A 1094 5.23 -33.26 -27.86
C TYR A 1094 4.70 -32.11 -28.74
N ILE A 1095 4.98 -32.11 -30.05
CA ILE A 1095 4.61 -31.02 -30.98
C ILE A 1095 3.13 -31.08 -31.40
N LEU A 1096 2.42 -32.20 -31.19
CA LEU A 1096 1.05 -32.40 -31.68
C LEU A 1096 -0.08 -32.03 -30.69
N VAL A 1097 0.24 -31.33 -29.59
CA VAL A 1097 -0.74 -30.90 -28.57
C VAL A 1097 -0.73 -29.39 -28.43
N ALA A 1098 -1.64 -28.71 -29.13
CA ALA A 1098 -1.76 -27.25 -29.16
C ALA A 1098 -2.42 -26.61 -27.92
N ASP A 1099 -2.65 -27.39 -26.85
CA ASP A 1099 -3.29 -26.96 -25.60
C ASP A 1099 -2.69 -27.73 -24.42
N ILE A 1100 -1.91 -27.02 -23.59
CA ILE A 1100 -1.22 -27.56 -22.41
C ILE A 1100 -2.16 -27.72 -21.21
N GLU A 1101 -3.19 -26.88 -21.07
CA GLU A 1101 -4.13 -26.98 -19.95
C GLU A 1101 -4.98 -28.25 -20.09
N GLN A 1102 -5.46 -28.56 -21.30
CA GLN A 1102 -6.16 -29.83 -21.57
C GLN A 1102 -5.25 -31.05 -21.47
N ALA A 1103 -3.95 -30.92 -21.79
CA ALA A 1103 -2.98 -31.99 -21.56
C ALA A 1103 -2.81 -32.24 -20.06
N ARG A 1104 -2.77 -31.17 -19.26
CA ARG A 1104 -2.68 -31.23 -17.80
C ARG A 1104 -3.94 -31.81 -17.17
N GLU A 1105 -5.14 -31.42 -17.58
CA GLU A 1105 -6.39 -32.02 -17.07
C GLU A 1105 -6.45 -33.52 -17.37
N ALA A 1106 -6.08 -33.95 -18.59
CA ALA A 1106 -6.01 -35.37 -18.95
C ALA A 1106 -4.90 -36.16 -18.21
N MET A 1107 -3.95 -35.48 -17.56
CA MET A 1107 -2.86 -36.08 -16.78
C MET A 1107 -2.95 -35.84 -15.27
N LEU A 1108 -3.92 -35.07 -14.77
CA LEU A 1108 -4.06 -34.74 -13.34
C LEU A 1108 -5.34 -35.29 -12.67
N ASP A 1109 -6.14 -36.11 -13.35
CA ASP A 1109 -7.08 -37.00 -12.67
C ASP A 1109 -6.34 -38.21 -12.05
N THR A 1110 -5.36 -37.87 -11.20
CA THR A 1110 -4.33 -38.77 -10.65
C THR A 1110 -4.48 -39.00 -9.15
N ALA A 1111 -5.63 -38.65 -8.56
CA ALA A 1111 -5.98 -39.07 -7.20
C ALA A 1111 -5.90 -40.60 -7.07
N ASP A 1112 -6.37 -41.32 -8.09
CA ASP A 1112 -6.31 -42.79 -8.19
C ASP A 1112 -4.99 -43.32 -8.79
N TRP A 1113 -3.88 -42.58 -8.62
CA TRP A 1113 -2.51 -43.11 -8.80
C TRP A 1113 -1.81 -43.43 -7.48
N TYR A 1114 -2.54 -43.41 -6.36
CA TYR A 1114 -2.11 -44.06 -5.12
C TYR A 1114 -2.00 -45.58 -5.31
N PHE A 1115 -0.78 -46.09 -5.50
CA PHE A 1115 -0.50 -47.51 -5.38
C PHE A 1115 -0.66 -47.95 -3.92
N PRO A 1116 -1.52 -48.92 -3.59
CA PRO A 1116 -1.57 -49.48 -2.25
C PRO A 1116 -0.29 -50.27 -1.98
N MET A 1117 0.59 -49.74 -1.12
CA MET A 1117 1.84 -50.41 -0.70
C MET A 1117 1.62 -51.82 -0.13
N SER A 1118 0.39 -52.16 0.24
CA SER A 1118 -0.04 -53.49 0.71
C SER A 1118 -0.11 -54.57 -0.38
N GLU A 1119 -0.20 -54.23 -1.68
CA GLU A 1119 -0.27 -55.24 -2.76
C GLU A 1119 1.09 -55.58 -3.40
N LEU A 1120 2.18 -54.88 -3.03
CA LEU A 1120 3.55 -55.15 -3.50
C LEU A 1120 4.20 -56.38 -2.82
N ALA A 1121 3.41 -57.43 -2.61
CA ALA A 1121 3.81 -58.65 -1.92
C ALA A 1121 4.49 -59.66 -2.86
N TRP A 1122 5.74 -59.38 -3.26
CA TRP A 1122 6.84 -60.37 -3.28
C TRP A 1122 8.19 -59.69 -3.61
N SER A 1123 9.15 -59.78 -2.69
CA SER A 1123 10.59 -59.50 -2.87
C SER A 1123 11.01 -58.15 -3.49
N ALA A 1124 10.31 -57.05 -3.20
CA ALA A 1124 10.92 -55.71 -3.31
C ALA A 1124 11.89 -55.49 -2.15
N SER A 1125 13.05 -54.87 -2.40
CA SER A 1125 13.95 -54.37 -1.35
C SER A 1125 13.57 -52.93 -0.96
N GLU A 1126 14.03 -52.44 0.19
CA GLU A 1126 13.76 -51.08 0.66
C GLU A 1126 14.41 -49.96 -0.21
N ASN A 1127 15.07 -50.32 -1.33
CA ASN A 1127 15.67 -49.39 -2.28
C ASN A 1127 14.97 -49.33 -3.66
N ASP A 1128 13.97 -50.19 -3.93
CA ASP A 1128 13.38 -50.31 -5.27
C ASP A 1128 12.33 -49.20 -5.55
N PHE A 1129 12.81 -48.06 -6.06
CA PHE A 1129 12.01 -46.86 -6.37
C PHE A 1129 10.96 -47.03 -7.50
N TYR A 1130 10.95 -48.17 -8.22
CA TYR A 1130 10.13 -48.38 -9.41
C TYR A 1130 9.23 -49.62 -9.27
N PRO A 1131 7.95 -49.56 -9.73
CA PRO A 1131 7.11 -50.74 -9.85
C PRO A 1131 7.66 -51.68 -10.93
N SER A 1132 7.49 -52.99 -10.77
CA SER A 1132 7.96 -53.96 -11.76
C SER A 1132 7.30 -53.74 -13.14
N LEU A 1133 8.00 -54.04 -14.24
CA LEU A 1133 7.45 -53.93 -15.59
C LEU A 1133 6.09 -54.66 -15.77
N PRO A 1134 5.87 -55.87 -15.23
CA PRO A 1134 4.52 -56.47 -15.19
C PRO A 1134 3.49 -55.63 -14.43
N THR A 1135 3.83 -55.06 -13.27
CA THR A 1135 2.94 -54.16 -12.52
C THR A 1135 2.53 -52.96 -13.36
N LEU A 1136 3.50 -52.28 -13.97
CA LEU A 1136 3.28 -51.11 -14.84
C LEU A 1136 2.36 -51.42 -16.02
N ILE A 1137 2.63 -52.52 -16.74
CA ILE A 1137 1.84 -52.93 -17.91
C ILE A 1137 0.41 -53.31 -17.51
N ASN A 1138 0.23 -54.04 -16.40
CA ASN A 1138 -1.10 -54.34 -15.89
C ASN A 1138 -1.90 -53.06 -15.58
N SER A 1139 -1.29 -52.09 -14.90
CA SER A 1139 -1.95 -50.81 -14.58
C SER A 1139 -2.31 -50.00 -15.83
N LEU A 1140 -1.44 -49.99 -16.85
CA LEU A 1140 -1.71 -49.30 -18.13
C LEU A 1140 -2.84 -49.97 -18.92
N ILE A 1141 -2.86 -51.31 -19.00
CA ILE A 1141 -3.94 -52.06 -19.66
C ILE A 1141 -5.26 -51.81 -18.95
N SER A 1142 -5.32 -51.98 -17.61
CA SER A 1142 -6.56 -51.78 -16.88
C SER A 1142 -7.09 -50.35 -17.04
N LYS A 1143 -6.26 -49.31 -16.87
CA LYS A 1143 -6.71 -47.91 -17.04
C LYS A 1143 -7.10 -47.55 -18.48
N LEU A 1144 -6.43 -48.09 -19.50
CA LEU A 1144 -6.88 -47.96 -20.90
C LEU A 1144 -8.25 -48.61 -21.12
N LEU A 1145 -8.44 -49.81 -20.57
CA LEU A 1145 -9.69 -50.55 -20.64
C LEU A 1145 -10.78 -49.98 -19.72
N ASP A 1146 -10.48 -49.13 -18.74
CA ASP A 1146 -11.48 -48.44 -17.90
C ASP A 1146 -11.88 -47.06 -18.45
N ALA A 1147 -11.00 -46.38 -19.20
CA ALA A 1147 -11.21 -45.01 -19.67
C ALA A 1147 -12.54 -44.83 -20.46
N PRO A 1148 -13.28 -43.71 -20.30
CA PRO A 1148 -14.54 -43.51 -21.02
C PRO A 1148 -14.35 -43.47 -22.54
N HIS A 1149 -15.34 -43.99 -23.27
CA HIS A 1149 -15.23 -44.19 -24.72
C HIS A 1149 -14.98 -42.90 -25.50
N ASP A 1150 -14.07 -43.00 -26.46
CA ASP A 1150 -13.63 -41.93 -27.37
C ASP A 1150 -13.06 -40.66 -26.71
N THR A 1151 -12.66 -40.76 -25.44
CA THR A 1151 -11.94 -39.68 -24.75
C THR A 1151 -10.53 -39.50 -25.31
N ARG A 1152 -10.02 -38.25 -25.22
CA ARG A 1152 -8.62 -37.92 -25.52
C ARG A 1152 -7.65 -38.76 -24.67
N LEU A 1153 -7.99 -38.99 -23.40
CA LEU A 1153 -7.26 -39.88 -22.50
C LEU A 1153 -7.15 -41.32 -23.05
N GLN A 1154 -8.28 -41.94 -23.42
CA GLN A 1154 -8.28 -43.30 -23.99
C GLN A 1154 -7.42 -43.39 -25.25
N ARG A 1155 -7.54 -42.43 -26.17
CA ARG A 1155 -6.71 -42.35 -27.39
C ARG A 1155 -5.21 -42.18 -27.08
N THR A 1156 -4.86 -41.40 -26.06
CA THR A 1156 -3.47 -41.21 -25.62
C THR A 1156 -2.90 -42.46 -24.93
N MET A 1157 -3.66 -43.10 -24.04
CA MET A 1157 -3.22 -44.35 -23.40
C MET A 1157 -3.05 -45.49 -24.41
N ALA A 1158 -3.93 -45.56 -25.42
CA ALA A 1158 -3.79 -46.47 -26.55
C ALA A 1158 -2.46 -46.29 -27.30
N LEU A 1159 -2.06 -45.04 -27.58
CA LEU A 1159 -0.78 -44.74 -28.23
C LEU A 1159 0.43 -45.18 -27.39
N TYR A 1160 0.42 -44.92 -26.07
CA TYR A 1160 1.49 -45.41 -25.19
C TYR A 1160 1.56 -46.93 -25.15
N VAL A 1161 0.43 -47.62 -25.03
CA VAL A 1161 0.41 -49.09 -24.95
C VAL A 1161 0.86 -49.71 -26.28
N VAL A 1162 0.36 -49.24 -27.43
CA VAL A 1162 0.84 -49.67 -28.77
C VAL A 1162 2.34 -49.41 -28.93
N TYR A 1163 2.84 -48.26 -28.48
CA TYR A 1163 4.27 -47.94 -28.54
C TYR A 1163 5.10 -48.92 -27.70
N LEU A 1164 4.66 -49.26 -26.48
CA LEU A 1164 5.37 -50.19 -25.60
C LEU A 1164 5.43 -51.61 -26.19
N TYR A 1165 4.30 -52.15 -26.66
CA TYR A 1165 4.29 -53.45 -27.36
C TYR A 1165 5.08 -53.41 -28.68
N GLY A 1166 5.20 -52.25 -29.33
CA GLY A 1166 6.11 -52.03 -30.44
C GLY A 1166 7.58 -52.25 -30.06
N HIS A 1167 8.06 -51.55 -29.02
CA HIS A 1167 9.49 -51.31 -28.81
C HIS A 1167 10.13 -52.07 -27.63
N VAL A 1168 9.37 -52.43 -26.60
CA VAL A 1168 9.92 -53.08 -25.39
C VAL A 1168 10.06 -54.59 -25.62
N LYS A 1169 11.30 -55.05 -25.84
CA LYS A 1169 11.59 -56.47 -26.14
C LYS A 1169 11.13 -57.43 -25.05
N THR A 1170 11.23 -57.04 -23.78
CA THR A 1170 10.86 -57.86 -22.61
C THR A 1170 9.38 -58.26 -22.59
N LEU A 1171 8.50 -57.45 -23.18
CA LEU A 1171 7.07 -57.77 -23.29
C LEU A 1171 6.80 -58.92 -24.26
N LYS A 1172 7.77 -59.28 -25.11
CA LYS A 1172 7.67 -60.31 -26.15
C LYS A 1172 8.27 -61.66 -25.71
N ASP A 1173 8.73 -61.77 -24.47
CA ASP A 1173 9.14 -63.03 -23.87
C ASP A 1173 7.89 -63.85 -23.51
N GLN A 1174 7.81 -65.11 -23.96
CA GLN A 1174 6.71 -66.03 -23.68
C GLN A 1174 6.52 -66.36 -22.18
N ASN A 1175 7.47 -65.97 -21.32
CA ASN A 1175 7.34 -66.05 -19.88
C ASN A 1175 6.69 -64.79 -19.28
N PHE A 1176 6.72 -63.65 -19.95
CA PHE A 1176 6.23 -62.38 -19.40
C PHE A 1176 4.71 -62.40 -19.13
N VAL A 1177 3.92 -63.03 -20.00
CA VAL A 1177 2.47 -63.24 -19.82
C VAL A 1177 2.11 -63.91 -18.49
N LYS A 1178 3.01 -64.72 -17.92
CA LYS A 1178 2.80 -65.38 -16.61
C LYS A 1178 2.71 -64.36 -15.46
N HIS A 1179 3.31 -63.18 -15.64
CA HIS A 1179 3.30 -62.06 -14.70
C HIS A 1179 2.22 -61.00 -15.02
N ILE A 1180 1.52 -61.13 -16.16
CA ILE A 1180 0.30 -60.37 -16.44
C ILE A 1180 -0.88 -60.95 -15.63
N LYS A 1181 -1.70 -60.07 -15.04
CA LYS A 1181 -2.92 -60.43 -14.31
C LYS A 1181 -3.87 -61.18 -15.24
N HIS A 1182 -4.57 -62.18 -14.73
CA HIS A 1182 -5.37 -63.10 -15.55
C HIS A 1182 -6.33 -62.36 -16.49
N GLU A 1183 -7.08 -61.39 -15.97
CA GLU A 1183 -8.04 -60.58 -16.72
C GLU A 1183 -7.41 -59.73 -17.83
N ASN A 1184 -6.12 -59.38 -17.73
CA ASN A 1184 -5.39 -58.56 -18.70
C ASN A 1184 -4.62 -59.39 -19.75
N ARG A 1185 -4.69 -60.73 -19.71
CA ARG A 1185 -3.88 -61.59 -20.60
C ARG A 1185 -4.33 -61.59 -22.05
N HIS A 1186 -5.64 -61.58 -22.31
CA HIS A 1186 -6.16 -61.52 -23.68
C HIS A 1186 -5.59 -60.31 -24.42
N PHE A 1187 -5.73 -59.11 -23.83
CA PHE A 1187 -5.11 -57.88 -24.32
C PHE A 1187 -3.60 -57.99 -24.57
N HIS A 1188 -2.85 -58.67 -23.70
CA HIS A 1188 -1.41 -58.88 -23.88
C HIS A 1188 -1.11 -59.78 -25.08
N ASP A 1189 -1.85 -60.87 -25.24
CA ASP A 1189 -1.68 -61.83 -26.33
C ASP A 1189 -2.13 -61.24 -27.69
N ASP A 1190 -3.25 -60.50 -27.73
CA ASP A 1190 -3.72 -59.76 -28.92
C ASP A 1190 -2.74 -58.65 -29.32
N ALA A 1191 -2.17 -57.92 -28.34
CA ALA A 1191 -1.13 -56.93 -28.57
C ALA A 1191 0.16 -57.55 -29.17
N LEU A 1192 0.52 -58.77 -28.77
CA LEU A 1192 1.65 -59.51 -29.33
C LEU A 1192 1.35 -60.15 -30.69
N ALA A 1193 0.12 -60.59 -30.93
CA ALA A 1193 -0.36 -61.07 -32.23
C ALA A 1193 -0.55 -59.95 -33.27
N GLY A 1194 -0.46 -58.67 -32.84
CA GLY A 1194 -0.47 -57.50 -33.72
C GLY A 1194 -1.86 -56.95 -34.02
N TYR A 1195 -2.86 -57.26 -33.20
CA TYR A 1195 -4.18 -56.65 -33.28
C TYR A 1195 -4.10 -55.15 -32.98
N ASN A 1196 -4.99 -54.36 -33.59
CA ASN A 1196 -4.98 -52.91 -33.42
C ASN A 1196 -5.72 -52.49 -32.13
N ILE A 1197 -5.11 -52.84 -30.99
CA ILE A 1197 -5.52 -52.55 -29.61
C ILE A 1197 -5.74 -51.05 -29.32
N GLY A 1198 -5.32 -50.16 -30.22
CA GLY A 1198 -5.58 -48.72 -30.11
C GLY A 1198 -6.93 -48.27 -30.68
N THR A 1199 -7.74 -49.18 -31.22
CA THR A 1199 -9.04 -48.85 -31.84
C THR A 1199 -10.21 -49.11 -30.89
N LEU A 1200 -11.21 -48.22 -30.91
CA LEU A 1200 -12.39 -48.30 -30.05
C LEU A 1200 -13.12 -49.66 -30.06
N PRO A 1201 -13.29 -50.37 -31.21
CA PRO A 1201 -13.95 -51.68 -31.22
C PRO A 1201 -13.14 -52.74 -30.46
N VAL A 1202 -11.81 -52.76 -30.62
CA VAL A 1202 -10.94 -53.70 -29.91
C VAL A 1202 -10.89 -53.38 -28.42
N ILE A 1203 -10.78 -52.09 -28.05
CA ILE A 1203 -10.81 -51.65 -26.64
C ILE A 1203 -12.14 -52.00 -25.95
N ALA A 1204 -13.26 -51.92 -26.68
CA ALA A 1204 -14.57 -52.30 -26.14
C ALA A 1204 -14.73 -53.82 -25.97
N GLU A 1205 -14.21 -54.62 -26.90
CA GLU A 1205 -14.24 -56.09 -26.82
C GLU A 1205 -13.27 -56.62 -25.75
N GLU A 1206 -12.06 -56.07 -25.66
CA GLU A 1206 -11.10 -56.39 -24.59
C GLU A 1206 -11.63 -56.02 -23.20
N ARG A 1207 -12.34 -54.89 -23.06
CA ARG A 1207 -13.07 -54.57 -21.82
C ARG A 1207 -14.07 -55.67 -21.49
N ARG A 1208 -14.91 -56.08 -22.46
CA ARG A 1208 -15.90 -57.15 -22.27
C ARG A 1208 -15.25 -58.46 -21.82
N LEU A 1209 -14.18 -58.88 -22.50
CA LEU A 1209 -13.44 -60.11 -22.22
C LEU A 1209 -12.74 -60.06 -20.85
N ARG A 1210 -12.11 -58.94 -20.50
CA ARG A 1210 -11.51 -58.69 -19.18
C ARG A 1210 -12.56 -58.79 -18.05
N ASP A 1211 -13.71 -58.14 -18.24
CA ASP A 1211 -14.77 -58.08 -17.24
C ASP A 1211 -15.46 -59.45 -17.06
N GLU A 1212 -15.61 -60.23 -18.15
CA GLU A 1212 -16.06 -61.63 -18.11
C GLU A 1212 -15.05 -62.55 -17.42
N MET A 1213 -13.76 -62.46 -17.77
CA MET A 1213 -12.69 -63.23 -17.12
C MET A 1213 -12.56 -62.90 -15.63
N ARG A 1214 -12.80 -61.65 -15.23
CA ARG A 1214 -12.85 -61.24 -13.82
C ARG A 1214 -14.03 -61.91 -13.09
N TYR A 1215 -15.22 -61.92 -13.70
CA TYR A 1215 -16.41 -62.56 -13.13
C TYR A 1215 -16.30 -64.09 -13.04
N GLU A 1216 -15.60 -64.76 -13.96
CA GLU A 1216 -15.27 -66.18 -13.81
C GLU A 1216 -14.14 -66.43 -12.78
N GLY A 1217 -13.17 -65.52 -12.66
CA GLY A 1217 -12.13 -65.57 -11.63
C GLY A 1217 -12.67 -65.37 -10.21
N GLU A 1218 -13.74 -64.59 -10.05
CA GLU A 1218 -14.49 -64.42 -8.79
C GLU A 1218 -15.45 -65.59 -8.49
N LYS A 1219 -15.67 -66.52 -9.44
CA LYS A 1219 -16.44 -67.77 -9.24
C LYS A 1219 -15.57 -69.02 -9.00
N ASN A 1220 -14.30 -68.98 -9.39
CA ASN A 1220 -13.33 -70.07 -9.18
C ASN A 1220 -12.35 -69.77 -8.03
N ARG A 1221 -12.77 -68.94 -7.07
CA ARG A 1221 -12.11 -68.61 -5.80
C ARG A 1221 -13.04 -68.88 -4.63
#